data_AF-A0A8H6W8X2-F1
#
_entry.id   AF-A0A8H6W8X2-F1
#
_cell.length_a   1.000
_cell.length_b   1.000
_cell.length_c   1.000
_cell.angle_alpha   90.00
_cell.angle_beta   90.00
_cell.angle_gamma   90.00
#
_symmetry.space_group_name_H-M   'P 1'
#
loop_
_entity.id
_entity.type
_entity.pdbx_description
1 polymer ?
#
loop_
_entity_poly.entity_id
_entity_poly.type
_entity_poly.pdbx_seq_one_letter_code
_entity_poly.pdbx_strand_id
1 'polypeptide(L)'
;MFMTNHVGPAEVGTTQTRSICVQSEVSNSPAPWIRLRDFGGLQLKRTGLYFYHLGNDAKMVPFAGYSMPLAYGEVGQVASHNHVRTEAGLFDVGHMVQSIFRGKTATAFLEWITPSSLSSLKPYSSTLSVILNERGGIIDDTVITKHAEDSFYVVTNAGRRERDLEWFKLRLEEWNAGEQGSKGPVELEVLEDWGLLALQGPKAASYLQSLTSYDLTQLTFGKSAFVPIEGFNLHVARGGYTGEDGFEISIPPSETIEVAELLAKAPVQLTGLGARDSLRLEAGMCLYGSDLDEDTTPVEAGLTWVIGKERKENGNFIGAEGVRKHLKEGPPRRRVGMIVEGAPARHGAKIVDPSTNESLGSVTSGIPSPTLGANIAMGYVRNGWHKKGTELGVEVRGKVRKATITPMPFIKPQYFRGLDGGKALSIALCSPNVYGLINPILPGWNPDPSITRVGKDYFITTSTFEYFPGHPIYHSTDLVNWELIGHALNRQSQLSLFTTPEDGGLWAPTIRYHAKTKTFYLASTARYAYTNEYRLFPRSFFVTTKDIFANDWSDPTYFDNLGYDTDLFWDTNGEVYVTWSGINNPVEKIYSIYQSKIDIATGNTLTPAKIIFRGVLPDNSAARPEGPHLYLINGTYYLLIAEGGSSPTHQVTIQRGPSPSGPWESNPANPILFNGANLSLPVQYTGHADIVEGPDGKWWGVALGTRPQAPADFTHMQLGRETFLYPVTWSEEGWPIFNNGEPLMEHLPHVLIDKSPLKPYSSDFTRRPLNTQSLWLDGYYSLRTPYKPFHSFTARHYLRLNANAYAPGDRDNPAMLLRKQTAYSETFEVELDFVPPVTNAAGDDGPGEPNGVGNGFGLGAEAGVTVFYSDQLHNDIGIVGGGVGVLPNGTVGTGGARGLVVRKTVLGKQVGEFGLVYTNATITTVHLLIYSYLKTFQLMNYPKAEFHPLRTSNGPVRLKITANSTSYQFAYAEEGDSGFTTVLTFDSDAVSVPPVGAFFFQGTAFGVYNTGNGQPSMVPADFKYVKQIPVVRAMVTPL
;
A
#
# COMPACT_ATOMS: atom_id res chain seq x y z
N MET A 1 -47.04 25.08 26.12
CA MET A 1 -46.33 26.36 25.91
C MET A 1 -45.81 26.33 24.48
N PHE A 2 -46.58 26.86 23.52
CA PHE A 2 -46.50 28.25 23.01
C PHE A 2 -45.11 28.55 22.42
N MET A 3 -44.92 28.99 21.17
CA MET A 3 -45.82 29.29 20.05
C MET A 3 -44.94 29.53 18.80
N THR A 4 -45.55 29.39 17.63
CA THR A 4 -45.07 29.61 16.25
C THR A 4 -44.91 31.08 15.86
N ASN A 5 -44.17 31.36 14.75
CA ASN A 5 -44.56 32.16 13.56
C ASN A 5 -43.30 32.47 12.70
N HIS A 6 -43.12 31.92 11.49
CA HIS A 6 -43.64 32.32 10.16
C HIS A 6 -43.38 33.76 9.73
N VAL A 7 -42.60 33.95 8.64
CA VAL A 7 -42.97 34.66 7.38
C VAL A 7 -42.12 34.10 6.22
N GLY A 8 -42.75 33.78 5.08
CA GLY A 8 -42.13 33.37 3.81
C GLY A 8 -41.98 34.51 2.78
N PRO A 9 -42.12 34.26 1.46
CA PRO A 9 -41.03 34.31 0.49
C PRO A 9 -41.21 35.36 -0.63
N ALA A 10 -40.18 35.58 -1.45
CA ALA A 10 -40.31 36.14 -2.80
C ALA A 10 -39.13 35.75 -3.71
N GLU A 11 -39.41 35.75 -5.01
CA GLU A 11 -38.90 34.87 -6.07
C GLU A 11 -38.11 35.62 -7.16
N VAL A 12 -37.31 34.84 -7.91
CA VAL A 12 -37.01 34.93 -9.37
C VAL A 12 -36.01 35.98 -9.90
N GLY A 13 -35.05 35.48 -10.70
CA GLY A 13 -34.28 36.26 -11.67
C GLY A 13 -33.14 35.51 -12.37
N THR A 14 -33.47 34.75 -13.42
CA THR A 14 -32.55 34.13 -14.41
C THR A 14 -31.74 35.15 -15.22
N THR A 15 -30.48 34.87 -15.60
CA THR A 15 -30.01 34.99 -17.00
C THR A 15 -28.59 34.43 -17.27
N GLN A 16 -28.46 33.89 -18.48
CA GLN A 16 -27.29 33.33 -19.15
C GLN A 16 -26.27 34.38 -19.65
N THR A 17 -25.01 33.92 -19.73
CA THR A 17 -23.90 34.25 -20.66
C THR A 17 -24.12 35.27 -21.79
N ARG A 18 -23.19 36.23 -21.93
CA ARG A 18 -22.26 36.34 -23.10
C ARG A 18 -21.23 37.48 -22.94
N SER A 19 -20.10 37.24 -23.56
CA SER A 19 -18.86 38.03 -23.73
C SER A 19 -19.05 39.44 -24.32
N ILE A 20 -18.12 40.37 -24.04
CA ILE A 20 -17.30 41.12 -25.02
C ILE A 20 -16.38 42.13 -24.29
N CYS A 21 -15.23 42.33 -24.93
CA CYS A 21 -14.00 43.04 -24.59
C CYS A 21 -14.04 44.59 -24.63
N VAL A 22 -12.93 45.21 -24.18
CA VAL A 22 -12.38 46.56 -24.46
C VAL A 22 -12.85 47.65 -23.46
N GLN A 23 -12.02 48.45 -22.76
CA GLN A 23 -10.82 49.19 -23.15
C GLN A 23 -10.00 49.67 -21.93
N SER A 24 -8.72 49.95 -22.18
CA SER A 24 -7.70 50.54 -21.30
C SER A 24 -7.93 52.03 -20.97
N GLU A 25 -7.60 52.45 -19.74
CA GLU A 25 -7.02 53.78 -19.48
C GLU A 25 -5.79 53.67 -18.58
N VAL A 26 -4.71 54.27 -19.07
CA VAL A 26 -3.37 54.34 -18.48
C VAL A 26 -3.29 55.62 -17.67
N SER A 27 -2.77 55.56 -16.43
CA SER A 27 -2.13 56.73 -15.80
C SER A 27 -0.72 56.38 -15.33
N ASN A 28 0.23 57.16 -15.85
CA ASN A 28 1.67 57.05 -15.68
C ASN A 28 2.13 57.62 -14.33
N SER A 29 3.10 56.96 -13.69
CA SER A 29 4.24 57.63 -13.01
C SER A 29 5.40 56.64 -12.73
N PRO A 30 6.66 57.10 -12.70
CA PRO A 30 7.77 56.35 -13.30
C PRO A 30 8.75 55.76 -12.27
N ALA A 31 9.16 54.51 -12.50
CA ALA A 31 10.37 53.92 -11.92
C ALA A 31 11.03 53.00 -12.96
N PRO A 32 12.37 53.02 -13.13
CA PRO A 32 13.02 52.41 -14.29
C PRO A 32 13.16 50.90 -14.07
N TRP A 33 12.20 50.13 -14.59
CA TRP A 33 12.38 48.71 -14.85
C TRP A 33 13.21 48.55 -16.12
N ILE A 34 14.40 47.97 -15.98
CA ILE A 34 15.21 47.53 -17.10
C ILE A 34 14.40 46.48 -17.88
N ARG A 35 14.20 46.75 -19.17
CA ARG A 35 13.65 45.80 -20.14
C ARG A 35 14.46 44.51 -20.09
N LEU A 36 13.82 43.40 -19.69
CA LEU A 36 14.22 42.08 -20.17
C LEU A 36 14.18 42.17 -21.71
N ARG A 37 15.25 41.70 -22.36
CA ARG A 37 15.31 41.57 -23.83
C ARG A 37 14.00 40.97 -24.31
N ASP A 38 13.43 41.57 -25.36
CA ASP A 38 12.37 40.96 -26.15
C ASP A 38 12.81 39.54 -26.55
N PHE A 39 12.28 38.54 -25.85
CA PHE A 39 12.15 37.21 -26.42
C PHE A 39 11.04 37.35 -27.46
N GLY A 40 11.43 37.71 -28.69
CA GLY A 40 10.50 37.72 -29.81
C GLY A 40 9.82 36.36 -29.93
N GLY A 41 8.48 36.34 -29.81
CA GLY A 41 7.60 35.30 -30.36
C GLY A 41 7.76 33.85 -29.90
N LEU A 42 8.59 33.53 -28.90
CA LEU A 42 8.76 32.14 -28.44
C LEU A 42 7.73 31.80 -27.36
N GLN A 43 6.84 30.85 -27.68
CA GLN A 43 5.88 30.29 -26.74
C GLN A 43 6.63 29.52 -25.64
N LEU A 44 6.50 29.97 -24.38
CA LEU A 44 7.13 29.30 -23.24
C LEU A 44 6.59 27.87 -23.06
N LYS A 45 7.48 26.94 -22.75
CA LYS A 45 7.11 25.57 -22.35
C LYS A 45 6.43 25.56 -20.98
N ARG A 46 5.73 24.47 -20.66
CA ARG A 46 4.95 24.30 -19.43
C ARG A 46 5.30 22.97 -18.79
N THR A 47 5.36 22.93 -17.46
CA THR A 47 5.44 21.68 -16.70
C THR A 47 4.04 21.07 -16.58
N GLY A 48 3.95 19.78 -16.18
CA GLY A 48 2.67 19.12 -15.88
C GLY A 48 1.86 19.81 -14.77
N LEU A 49 2.50 20.65 -13.96
CA LEU A 49 1.89 21.42 -12.87
C LEU A 49 1.47 22.84 -13.25
N TYR A 50 1.59 23.24 -14.52
CA TYR A 50 1.30 24.63 -14.93
C TYR A 50 -0.10 25.11 -14.50
N PHE A 51 -1.14 24.31 -14.75
CA PHE A 51 -2.51 24.68 -14.35
C PHE A 51 -2.74 24.54 -12.85
N TYR A 52 -2.07 23.58 -12.20
CA TYR A 52 -2.08 23.44 -10.74
C TYR A 52 -1.52 24.71 -10.06
N HIS A 53 -0.43 25.29 -10.58
CA HIS A 53 0.13 26.54 -10.08
C HIS A 53 -0.84 27.71 -10.23
N LEU A 54 -1.50 27.84 -11.39
CA LEU A 54 -2.50 28.89 -11.60
C LEU A 54 -3.70 28.75 -10.66
N GLY A 55 -4.13 27.51 -10.39
CA GLY A 55 -5.19 27.22 -9.42
C GLY A 55 -4.82 27.55 -7.97
N ASN A 56 -3.53 27.70 -7.67
CA ASN A 56 -3.00 28.08 -6.35
C ASN A 56 -2.45 29.53 -6.35
N ASP A 57 -3.00 30.41 -7.18
CA ASP A 57 -2.67 31.84 -7.25
C ASP A 57 -1.18 32.12 -7.51
N ALA A 58 -0.50 31.27 -8.29
CA ALA A 58 0.90 31.49 -8.64
C ALA A 58 1.09 32.68 -9.58
N LYS A 59 2.03 33.56 -9.23
CA LYS A 59 2.58 34.54 -10.17
C LYS A 59 3.60 33.88 -11.08
N MET A 60 3.21 33.57 -12.31
CA MET A 60 4.07 32.89 -13.29
C MET A 60 5.04 33.85 -13.99
N VAL A 61 6.29 33.42 -14.21
CA VAL A 61 7.34 34.18 -14.92
C VAL A 61 8.12 33.29 -15.91
N PRO A 62 8.71 33.87 -16.97
CA PRO A 62 9.65 33.16 -17.82
C PRO A 62 10.91 32.79 -17.04
N PHE A 63 11.27 31.50 -17.03
CA PHE A 63 12.51 30.99 -16.44
C PHE A 63 13.01 29.80 -17.25
N ALA A 64 14.25 29.88 -17.76
CA ALA A 64 14.91 28.81 -18.52
C ALA A 64 14.06 28.22 -19.68
N GLY A 65 13.27 29.06 -20.37
CA GLY A 65 12.40 28.64 -21.48
C GLY A 65 11.02 28.09 -21.06
N TYR A 66 10.74 28.02 -19.75
CA TYR A 66 9.49 27.57 -19.18
C TYR A 66 8.73 28.70 -18.47
N SER A 67 7.41 28.55 -18.34
CA SER A 67 6.59 29.39 -17.48
C SER A 67 6.53 28.78 -16.07
N MET A 68 7.22 29.39 -15.10
CA MET A 68 7.42 28.84 -13.75
C MET A 68 6.88 29.78 -12.65
N PRO A 69 6.48 29.25 -11.48
CA PRO A 69 5.95 30.05 -10.36
C PRO A 69 7.05 30.87 -9.66
N LEU A 70 6.89 32.20 -9.63
CA LEU A 70 7.78 33.10 -8.89
C LEU A 70 7.44 33.14 -7.39
N ALA A 71 6.15 33.16 -7.07
CA ALA A 71 5.54 33.21 -5.74
C ALA A 71 4.06 32.79 -5.84
N TYR A 72 3.42 32.51 -4.70
CA TYR A 72 2.01 32.08 -4.60
C TYR A 72 1.21 33.04 -3.72
N GLY A 73 0.03 33.44 -4.17
CA GLY A 73 -0.87 34.34 -3.46
C GLY A 73 -0.21 35.65 -3.02
N GLU A 74 -0.53 36.11 -1.81
CA GLU A 74 0.08 37.31 -1.20
C GLU A 74 1.37 37.00 -0.41
N VAL A 75 1.82 35.74 -0.39
CA VAL A 75 3.00 35.36 0.40
C VAL A 75 4.27 35.89 -0.27
N GLY A 76 4.89 36.87 0.38
CA GLY A 76 6.14 37.47 -0.08
C GLY A 76 7.33 36.49 -0.10
N GLN A 77 8.30 36.76 -0.97
CA GLN A 77 9.50 35.91 -1.15
C GLN A 77 10.30 35.73 0.15
N VAL A 78 10.35 36.75 1.00
CA VAL A 78 11.02 36.72 2.31
C VAL A 78 10.29 35.80 3.29
N ALA A 79 8.96 35.87 3.35
CA ALA A 79 8.16 35.02 4.22
C ALA A 79 8.30 33.55 3.79
N SER A 80 8.23 33.28 2.48
CA SER A 80 8.40 31.93 1.93
C SER A 80 9.82 31.39 2.12
N HIS A 81 10.85 32.24 2.01
CA HIS A 81 12.22 31.88 2.38
C HIS A 81 12.32 31.45 3.85
N ASN A 82 11.79 32.26 4.76
CA ASN A 82 11.84 31.98 6.19
C ASN A 82 11.06 30.70 6.53
N HIS A 83 9.92 30.46 5.86
CA HIS A 83 9.16 29.22 6.01
C HIS A 83 10.01 27.99 5.64
N VAL A 84 10.76 28.01 4.54
CA VAL A 84 11.68 26.91 4.20
C VAL A 84 12.80 26.74 5.24
N ARG A 85 13.30 27.83 5.83
CA ARG A 85 14.33 27.78 6.88
C ARG A 85 13.83 27.18 8.21
N THR A 86 12.53 27.24 8.50
CA THR A 86 11.98 26.79 9.80
C THR A 86 11.05 25.59 9.70
N GLU A 87 10.44 25.36 8.54
CA GLU A 87 9.39 24.37 8.29
C GLU A 87 9.75 23.50 7.06
N ALA A 88 8.90 23.48 6.03
CA ALA A 88 9.13 22.77 4.76
C ALA A 88 8.44 23.51 3.60
N GLY A 89 9.10 23.61 2.46
CA GLY A 89 8.54 24.14 1.23
C GLY A 89 8.67 23.18 0.05
N LEU A 90 7.69 23.20 -0.84
CA LEU A 90 7.61 22.37 -2.03
C LEU A 90 7.84 23.23 -3.28
N PHE A 91 8.85 22.88 -4.08
CA PHE A 91 9.22 23.58 -5.30
C PHE A 91 8.96 22.70 -6.54
N ASP A 92 8.38 23.29 -7.58
CA ASP A 92 8.35 22.67 -8.91
C ASP A 92 9.70 22.87 -9.61
N VAL A 93 10.41 21.75 -9.85
CA VAL A 93 11.64 21.68 -10.63
C VAL A 93 11.51 20.76 -11.85
N GLY A 94 10.27 20.40 -12.23
CA GLY A 94 9.95 19.50 -13.35
C GLY A 94 10.35 20.01 -14.74
N HIS A 95 10.75 21.27 -14.83
CA HIS A 95 11.35 21.83 -16.04
C HIS A 95 12.78 21.32 -16.32
N MET A 96 13.46 20.75 -15.31
CA MET A 96 14.78 20.12 -15.47
C MET A 96 14.72 18.86 -16.33
N VAL A 97 15.84 18.51 -16.96
CA VAL A 97 15.90 17.38 -17.89
C VAL A 97 16.27 16.12 -17.12
N GLN A 98 15.34 15.18 -17.04
CA GLN A 98 15.54 13.88 -16.42
C GLN A 98 15.91 12.86 -17.50
N SER A 99 16.93 12.03 -17.28
CA SER A 99 17.40 11.08 -18.29
C SER A 99 17.97 9.81 -17.65
N ILE A 100 17.85 8.68 -18.36
CA ILE A 100 18.43 7.39 -17.96
C ILE A 100 19.44 6.93 -19.01
N PHE A 101 20.67 6.70 -18.60
CA PHE A 101 21.71 6.07 -19.41
C PHE A 101 21.81 4.59 -19.04
N ARG A 102 21.71 3.68 -20.03
CA ARG A 102 21.81 2.23 -19.82
C ARG A 102 22.82 1.57 -20.75
N GLY A 103 23.50 0.54 -20.26
CA GLY A 103 24.41 -0.28 -21.05
C GLY A 103 25.67 -0.67 -20.29
N LYS A 104 26.30 -1.78 -20.67
CA LYS A 104 27.47 -2.34 -19.98
C LYS A 104 28.65 -1.36 -19.87
N THR A 105 28.76 -0.40 -20.79
CA THR A 105 29.80 0.62 -20.77
C THR A 105 29.32 1.99 -20.29
N ALA A 106 28.10 2.11 -19.72
CA ALA A 106 27.53 3.39 -19.30
C ALA A 106 28.40 4.12 -18.25
N THR A 107 28.93 3.39 -17.26
CA THR A 107 29.87 3.95 -16.27
C THR A 107 31.08 4.60 -16.96
N ALA A 108 31.74 3.89 -17.87
CA ALA A 108 32.92 4.38 -18.57
C ALA A 108 32.60 5.56 -19.50
N PHE A 109 31.44 5.54 -20.16
CA PHE A 109 30.97 6.65 -20.99
C PHE A 109 30.73 7.93 -20.16
N LEU A 110 30.00 7.82 -19.05
CA LEU A 110 29.73 8.98 -18.18
C LEU A 110 30.99 9.51 -17.49
N GLU A 111 31.92 8.63 -17.12
CA GLU A 111 33.26 9.05 -16.68
C GLU A 111 34.05 9.71 -17.80
N TRP A 112 33.87 9.35 -19.07
CA TRP A 112 34.57 10.01 -20.17
C TRP A 112 34.10 11.45 -20.41
N ILE A 113 32.79 11.71 -20.29
CA ILE A 113 32.22 13.05 -20.52
C ILE A 113 32.17 13.93 -19.25
N THR A 114 32.52 13.39 -18.08
CA THR A 114 32.54 14.13 -16.81
C THR A 114 33.83 13.89 -16.00
N PRO A 115 34.25 14.82 -15.12
CA PRO A 115 35.46 14.65 -14.34
C PRO A 115 35.26 13.82 -13.05
N SER A 116 34.05 13.34 -12.79
CA SER A 116 33.68 12.61 -11.56
C SER A 116 34.10 11.14 -11.59
N SER A 117 34.39 10.58 -10.41
CA SER A 117 34.60 9.14 -10.21
C SER A 117 33.25 8.44 -10.02
N LEU A 118 32.76 7.75 -11.05
CA LEU A 118 31.45 7.10 -11.01
C LEU A 118 31.56 5.59 -10.74
N SER A 119 32.68 4.99 -11.09
CA SER A 119 33.01 3.59 -10.80
C SER A 119 32.99 3.27 -9.31
N SER A 120 33.42 4.19 -8.45
CA SER A 120 33.37 4.05 -6.99
C SER A 120 32.00 4.33 -6.38
N LEU A 121 31.06 4.86 -7.16
CA LEU A 121 29.73 5.20 -6.68
C LEU A 121 28.94 3.90 -6.44
N LYS A 122 28.36 3.76 -5.26
CA LYS A 122 27.49 2.61 -4.96
C LYS A 122 26.14 2.78 -5.67
N PRO A 123 25.44 1.69 -5.99
CA PRO A 123 24.05 1.77 -6.43
C PRO A 123 23.21 2.64 -5.48
N TYR A 124 22.32 3.40 -6.08
CA TYR A 124 21.46 4.42 -5.48
C TYR A 124 22.17 5.56 -4.75
N SER A 125 23.44 5.80 -5.04
CA SER A 125 24.16 7.00 -4.59
C SER A 125 24.32 7.98 -5.74
N SER A 126 24.37 9.27 -5.42
CA SER A 126 24.52 10.37 -6.37
C SER A 126 25.73 11.24 -6.07
N THR A 127 26.19 11.94 -7.10
CA THR A 127 27.22 12.97 -6.98
C THR A 127 26.84 14.17 -7.84
N LEU A 128 27.19 15.37 -7.39
CA LEU A 128 27.20 16.52 -8.28
C LEU A 128 28.43 16.41 -9.18
N SER A 129 28.22 16.65 -10.46
CA SER A 129 29.25 16.64 -11.49
C SER A 129 29.07 17.83 -12.42
N VAL A 130 29.94 17.90 -13.42
CA VAL A 130 29.87 18.87 -14.52
C VAL A 130 30.11 18.14 -15.84
N ILE A 131 29.40 18.56 -16.86
CA ILE A 131 29.63 18.14 -18.25
C ILE A 131 30.63 19.12 -18.84
N LEU A 132 31.70 18.63 -19.47
CA LEU A 132 32.79 19.48 -19.96
C LEU A 132 32.87 19.48 -21.49
N ASN A 133 33.22 20.62 -22.05
CA ASN A 133 33.67 20.72 -23.45
C ASN A 133 35.17 20.35 -23.56
N GLU A 134 35.67 20.28 -24.79
CA GLU A 134 37.03 19.84 -25.10
C GLU A 134 38.12 20.75 -24.52
N ARG A 135 37.79 22.00 -24.15
CA ARG A 135 38.70 22.94 -23.50
C ARG A 135 38.67 22.83 -21.96
N GLY A 136 37.77 22.03 -21.41
CA GLY A 136 37.58 21.88 -19.97
C GLY A 136 36.63 22.92 -19.34
N GLY A 137 35.90 23.67 -20.17
CA GLY A 137 34.84 24.57 -19.71
C GLY A 137 33.51 23.83 -19.49
N ILE A 138 32.67 24.36 -18.61
CA ILE A 138 31.46 23.68 -18.13
C ILE A 138 30.31 23.90 -19.10
N ILE A 139 29.82 22.82 -19.73
CA ILE A 139 28.61 22.81 -20.57
C ILE A 139 27.36 22.90 -19.72
N ASP A 140 27.34 22.15 -18.61
CA ASP A 140 26.31 22.20 -17.58
C ASP A 140 26.80 21.58 -16.26
N ASP A 141 26.19 21.94 -15.15
CA ASP A 141 26.28 21.18 -13.90
C ASP A 141 25.12 20.17 -13.80
N THR A 142 25.40 19.00 -13.23
CA THR A 142 24.45 17.87 -13.26
C THR A 142 24.55 16.99 -12.04
N VAL A 143 23.43 16.40 -11.63
CA VAL A 143 23.40 15.33 -10.63
C VAL A 143 23.37 13.99 -11.35
N ILE A 144 24.35 13.14 -11.05
CA ILE A 144 24.44 11.78 -11.59
C ILE A 144 24.18 10.80 -10.46
N THR A 145 23.16 9.97 -10.61
CA THR A 145 22.75 8.94 -9.66
C THR A 145 22.97 7.56 -10.29
N LYS A 146 23.78 6.72 -9.66
CA LYS A 146 23.93 5.32 -10.09
C LYS A 146 22.70 4.54 -9.66
N HIS A 147 21.98 3.88 -10.55
CA HIS A 147 20.90 2.94 -10.18
C HIS A 147 21.41 1.51 -10.12
N ALA A 148 22.27 1.12 -11.06
CA ALA A 148 22.92 -0.18 -11.13
C ALA A 148 24.32 -0.04 -11.76
N GLU A 149 25.07 -1.14 -11.90
CA GLU A 149 26.39 -1.12 -12.55
C GLU A 149 26.35 -0.60 -14.01
N ASP A 150 25.23 -0.80 -14.68
CA ASP A 150 24.99 -0.48 -16.09
C ASP A 150 23.83 0.52 -16.30
N SER A 151 23.36 1.21 -15.25
CA SER A 151 22.23 2.14 -15.33
C SER A 151 22.42 3.37 -14.44
N PHE A 152 22.24 4.56 -15.00
CA PHE A 152 22.37 5.84 -14.30
C PHE A 152 21.18 6.75 -14.60
N TYR A 153 20.65 7.39 -13.55
CA TYR A 153 19.69 8.47 -13.65
C TYR A 153 20.41 9.81 -13.50
N VAL A 154 20.21 10.70 -14.49
CA VAL A 154 20.95 11.94 -14.65
C VAL A 154 19.96 13.10 -14.79
N VAL A 155 20.18 14.16 -14.02
CA VAL A 155 19.38 15.39 -14.08
C VAL A 155 20.26 16.56 -14.53
N THR A 156 19.89 17.23 -15.62
CA THR A 156 20.55 18.44 -16.13
C THR A 156 19.63 19.66 -16.11
N ASN A 157 20.20 20.86 -16.24
CA ASN A 157 19.46 22.10 -16.13
C ASN A 157 18.56 22.35 -17.34
N ALA A 158 17.34 22.84 -17.07
CA ALA A 158 16.35 23.16 -18.09
C ALA A 158 16.88 24.10 -19.20
N GLY A 159 17.66 25.11 -18.81
CA GLY A 159 18.20 26.13 -19.72
C GLY A 159 19.27 25.59 -20.67
N ARG A 160 19.75 24.35 -20.45
CA ARG A 160 20.79 23.69 -21.23
C ARG A 160 20.31 22.47 -21.98
N ARG A 161 19.03 22.10 -21.84
CA ARG A 161 18.37 20.98 -22.51
C ARG A 161 18.82 20.74 -23.95
N GLU A 162 18.68 21.72 -24.83
CA GLU A 162 19.01 21.54 -26.26
C GLU A 162 20.50 21.24 -26.45
N ARG A 163 21.36 21.99 -25.75
CA ARG A 163 22.81 21.85 -25.81
C ARG A 163 23.28 20.52 -25.20
N ASP A 164 22.70 20.10 -24.09
CA ASP A 164 23.04 18.86 -23.38
C ASP A 164 22.64 17.64 -24.19
N LEU A 165 21.41 17.62 -24.71
CA LEU A 165 20.91 16.49 -25.51
C LEU A 165 21.66 16.35 -26.83
N GLU A 166 21.99 17.46 -27.49
CA GLU A 166 22.85 17.45 -28.68
C GLU A 166 24.25 16.92 -28.35
N TRP A 167 24.83 17.35 -27.24
CA TRP A 167 26.13 16.89 -26.78
C TRP A 167 26.13 15.40 -26.45
N PHE A 168 25.14 14.91 -25.70
CA PHE A 168 25.01 13.49 -25.38
C PHE A 168 24.84 12.66 -26.63
N LYS A 169 23.99 13.08 -27.57
CA LYS A 169 23.79 12.39 -28.83
C LYS A 169 25.10 12.24 -29.60
N LEU A 170 25.83 13.34 -29.80
CA LEU A 170 27.11 13.34 -30.51
C LEU A 170 28.13 12.40 -29.84
N ARG A 171 28.26 12.47 -28.52
CA ARG A 171 29.22 11.65 -27.77
C ARG A 171 28.82 10.20 -27.67
N LEU A 172 27.52 9.88 -27.63
CA LEU A 172 27.03 8.50 -27.69
C LEU A 172 27.30 7.88 -29.06
N GLU A 173 27.05 8.61 -30.15
CA GLU A 173 27.37 8.16 -31.51
C GLU A 173 28.87 7.86 -31.66
N GLU A 174 29.73 8.76 -31.18
CA GLU A 174 31.19 8.58 -31.17
C GLU A 174 31.61 7.37 -30.30
N TRP A 175 31.07 7.27 -29.09
CA TRP A 175 31.41 6.20 -28.15
C TRP A 175 30.98 4.82 -28.66
N ASN A 176 29.73 4.72 -29.14
CA ASN A 176 29.13 3.48 -29.61
C ASN A 176 29.76 2.98 -30.92
N ALA A 177 30.28 3.87 -31.76
CA ALA A 177 31.06 3.51 -32.94
C ALA A 177 32.52 3.09 -32.62
N GLY A 178 33.01 3.44 -31.43
CA GLY A 178 34.38 3.15 -30.99
C GLY A 178 34.60 1.75 -30.41
N GLU A 179 35.87 1.42 -30.13
CA GLU A 179 36.26 0.12 -29.56
C GLU A 179 35.58 -0.18 -28.22
N GLN A 180 35.40 0.83 -27.35
CA GLN A 180 34.71 0.64 -26.07
C GLN A 180 33.22 0.34 -26.27
N GLY A 181 32.54 1.08 -27.17
CA GLY A 181 31.14 0.83 -27.51
C GLY A 181 30.87 -0.56 -28.08
N SER A 182 31.84 -1.16 -28.79
CA SER A 182 31.74 -2.54 -29.29
C SER A 182 31.60 -3.60 -28.19
N LYS A 183 31.96 -3.28 -26.93
CA LYS A 183 31.76 -4.16 -25.76
C LYS A 183 30.34 -4.11 -25.20
N GLY A 184 29.51 -3.19 -25.68
CA GLY A 184 28.10 -3.02 -25.35
C GLY A 184 27.70 -1.56 -25.50
N PRO A 185 26.72 -1.21 -26.36
CA PRO A 185 26.34 0.17 -26.59
C PRO A 185 25.73 0.81 -25.33
N VAL A 186 25.83 2.13 -25.25
CA VAL A 186 25.13 2.94 -24.26
C VAL A 186 23.91 3.58 -24.91
N GLU A 187 22.76 3.44 -24.28
CA GLU A 187 21.48 4.01 -24.68
C GLU A 187 21.11 5.16 -23.73
N LEU A 188 20.44 6.19 -24.28
CA LEU A 188 19.91 7.33 -23.54
C LEU A 188 18.39 7.37 -23.71
N GLU A 189 17.69 7.32 -22.59
CA GLU A 189 16.26 7.59 -22.49
C GLU A 189 16.05 8.96 -21.83
N VAL A 190 15.33 9.86 -22.48
CA VAL A 190 14.91 11.13 -21.88
C VAL A 190 13.51 10.94 -21.29
N LEU A 191 13.33 11.25 -20.01
CA LEU A 191 12.05 11.13 -19.33
C LEU A 191 11.18 12.36 -19.63
N GLU A 192 10.56 12.36 -20.82
CA GLU A 192 9.71 13.46 -21.28
C GLU A 192 8.44 13.61 -20.44
N ASP A 193 8.08 14.86 -20.12
CA ASP A 193 6.90 15.26 -19.36
C ASP A 193 6.81 14.73 -17.91
N TRP A 194 7.87 14.10 -17.38
CA TRP A 194 7.92 13.68 -15.98
C TRP A 194 7.91 14.87 -15.02
N GLY A 195 7.19 14.73 -13.91
CA GLY A 195 7.27 15.66 -12.79
C GLY A 195 8.60 15.55 -12.05
N LEU A 196 9.04 16.66 -11.45
CA LEU A 196 10.12 16.67 -10.47
C LEU A 196 9.80 17.73 -9.42
N LEU A 197 9.64 17.29 -8.17
CA LEU A 197 9.33 18.16 -7.04
C LEU A 197 10.47 18.15 -6.04
N ALA A 198 10.84 19.31 -5.51
CA ALA A 198 11.81 19.42 -4.43
C ALA A 198 11.11 19.83 -3.13
N LEU A 199 11.08 18.93 -2.14
CA LEU A 199 10.59 19.19 -0.79
C LEU A 199 11.80 19.54 0.10
N GLN A 200 11.87 20.77 0.60
CA GLN A 200 13.07 21.34 1.23
C GLN A 200 12.72 22.02 2.56
N GLY A 201 13.54 21.82 3.59
CA GLY A 201 13.41 22.44 4.91
C GLY A 201 13.65 21.46 6.06
N PRO A 202 13.91 21.94 7.28
CA PRO A 202 14.25 21.08 8.42
C PRO A 202 13.14 20.09 8.81
N LYS A 203 11.87 20.37 8.45
CA LYS A 203 10.74 19.44 8.68
C LYS A 203 10.40 18.57 7.47
N ALA A 204 11.11 18.72 6.35
CA ALA A 204 10.86 17.94 5.12
C ALA A 204 10.95 16.44 5.37
N ALA A 205 11.97 15.99 6.10
CA ALA A 205 12.17 14.57 6.41
C ALA A 205 11.06 14.02 7.32
N SER A 206 10.74 14.68 8.43
CA SER A 206 9.66 14.24 9.31
C SER A 206 8.29 14.25 8.63
N TYR A 207 8.04 15.24 7.76
CA TYR A 207 6.80 15.31 7.00
C TYR A 207 6.71 14.20 5.96
N LEU A 208 7.74 14.05 5.12
CA LEU A 208 7.75 13.02 4.09
C LEU A 208 7.70 11.62 4.73
N GLN A 209 8.39 11.43 5.86
CA GLN A 209 8.35 10.20 6.65
C GLN A 209 6.93 9.82 7.08
N SER A 210 6.05 10.80 7.33
CA SER A 210 4.65 10.49 7.69
C SER A 210 3.81 9.99 6.51
N LEU A 211 4.28 10.21 5.28
CA LEU A 211 3.62 9.80 4.03
C LEU A 211 4.25 8.56 3.40
N THR A 212 5.38 8.10 3.95
CA THR A 212 6.11 6.95 3.43
C THR A 212 6.44 5.96 4.51
N SER A 213 6.34 4.71 4.10
CA SER A 213 6.87 3.58 4.79
C SER A 213 8.40 3.56 4.90
N TYR A 214 9.07 4.08 3.88
CA TYR A 214 10.51 3.98 3.77
C TYR A 214 11.19 4.75 4.89
N ASP A 215 12.11 4.13 5.64
CA ASP A 215 12.90 4.82 6.66
C ASP A 215 13.86 5.82 5.98
N LEU A 216 13.45 7.09 5.96
CA LEU A 216 14.21 8.16 5.32
C LEU A 216 15.53 8.43 6.04
N THR A 217 15.74 7.97 7.27
CA THR A 217 17.04 8.09 7.96
C THR A 217 18.14 7.26 7.28
N GLN A 218 17.78 6.27 6.46
CA GLN A 218 18.74 5.50 5.67
C GLN A 218 19.23 6.24 4.41
N LEU A 219 18.41 7.17 3.91
CA LEU A 219 18.81 8.11 2.88
C LEU A 219 19.59 9.22 3.54
N THR A 220 20.91 9.12 3.54
CA THR A 220 21.78 10.27 3.80
C THR A 220 21.86 11.14 2.56
N PHE A 221 22.28 12.40 2.71
CA PHE A 221 22.53 13.31 1.60
C PHE A 221 23.35 12.64 0.49
N GLY A 222 22.88 12.76 -0.75
CA GLY A 222 23.50 12.10 -1.91
C GLY A 222 23.13 10.62 -2.06
N LYS A 223 22.09 10.14 -1.37
CA LYS A 223 21.48 8.83 -1.64
C LYS A 223 20.08 9.00 -2.18
N SER A 224 19.64 7.99 -2.93
CA SER A 224 18.28 7.89 -3.44
C SER A 224 17.72 6.50 -3.18
N ALA A 225 16.42 6.34 -3.41
CA ALA A 225 15.75 5.06 -3.49
C ALA A 225 14.45 5.21 -4.28
N PHE A 226 13.85 4.09 -4.67
CA PHE A 226 12.43 4.09 -4.98
C PHE A 226 11.66 3.99 -3.66
N VAL A 227 10.83 5.00 -3.39
CA VAL A 227 10.16 5.21 -2.12
C VAL A 227 8.65 5.19 -2.34
N PRO A 228 7.90 4.33 -1.61
CA PRO A 228 6.44 4.35 -1.62
C PRO A 228 5.91 5.57 -0.85
N ILE A 229 5.31 6.54 -1.53
CA ILE A 229 4.66 7.70 -0.90
C ILE A 229 3.15 7.55 -1.13
N GLU A 230 2.37 7.21 -0.10
CA GLU A 230 0.89 7.03 -0.16
C GLU A 230 0.38 6.26 -1.40
N GLY A 231 1.04 5.17 -1.78
CA GLY A 231 0.66 4.34 -2.93
C GLY A 231 1.39 4.65 -4.25
N PHE A 232 2.13 5.76 -4.33
CA PHE A 232 3.00 6.10 -5.47
C PHE A 232 4.41 5.57 -5.23
N ASN A 233 4.99 4.82 -6.19
CA ASN A 233 6.38 4.36 -6.08
C ASN A 233 7.31 5.32 -6.85
N LEU A 234 7.93 6.25 -6.13
CA LEU A 234 8.60 7.41 -6.72
C LEU A 234 10.11 7.33 -6.52
N HIS A 235 10.91 7.78 -7.49
CA HIS A 235 12.35 7.91 -7.28
C HIS A 235 12.62 9.15 -6.43
N VAL A 236 13.07 8.93 -5.20
CA VAL A 236 13.31 9.97 -4.19
C VAL A 236 14.81 10.04 -3.90
N ALA A 237 15.41 11.20 -4.14
CA ALA A 237 16.80 11.50 -3.84
C ALA A 237 16.90 12.50 -2.69
N ARG A 238 17.59 12.17 -1.60
CA ARG A 238 17.81 13.12 -0.50
C ARG A 238 18.94 14.07 -0.87
N GLY A 239 18.59 15.31 -1.09
CA GLY A 239 19.45 16.34 -1.65
C GLY A 239 18.69 17.65 -1.80
N GLY A 240 19.41 18.71 -2.14
CA GLY A 240 18.78 20.01 -2.25
C GLY A 240 19.75 21.12 -2.55
N TYR A 241 19.23 22.17 -3.19
CA TYR A 241 19.98 23.38 -3.51
C TYR A 241 19.76 24.52 -2.50
N THR A 242 18.95 24.32 -1.46
CA THR A 242 18.55 25.37 -0.51
C THR A 242 19.51 25.52 0.69
N GLY A 243 20.41 24.55 0.86
CA GLY A 243 21.24 24.41 2.06
C GLY A 243 20.50 23.81 3.25
N GLU A 244 19.18 23.61 3.17
CA GLU A 244 18.43 22.80 4.13
C GLU A 244 18.45 21.32 3.75
N ASP A 245 18.04 20.47 4.68
CA ASP A 245 17.70 19.08 4.37
C ASP A 245 16.46 19.01 3.46
N GLY A 246 16.33 17.93 2.69
CA GLY A 246 15.24 17.80 1.75
C GLY A 246 15.42 16.69 0.72
N PHE A 247 14.44 16.58 -0.17
CA PHE A 247 14.33 15.52 -1.17
C PHE A 247 13.95 16.10 -2.53
N GLU A 248 14.46 15.51 -3.60
CA GLU A 248 13.95 15.64 -4.96
C GLU A 248 13.21 14.35 -5.32
N ILE A 249 12.00 14.49 -5.88
CA ILE A 249 11.04 13.41 -6.09
C ILE A 249 10.64 13.42 -7.56
N SER A 250 11.09 12.40 -8.30
CA SER A 250 10.77 12.20 -9.72
C SER A 250 9.46 11.42 -9.86
N ILE A 251 8.53 11.92 -10.68
CA ILE A 251 7.14 11.49 -10.71
C ILE A 251 6.69 11.21 -12.15
N PRO A 252 6.06 10.05 -12.43
CA PRO A 252 5.47 9.77 -13.73
C PRO A 252 4.47 10.87 -14.17
N PRO A 253 4.35 11.15 -15.47
CA PRO A 253 3.49 12.23 -15.96
C PRO A 253 2.03 12.13 -15.48
N SER A 254 1.47 10.91 -15.43
CA SER A 254 0.09 10.65 -15.01
C SER A 254 -0.19 10.91 -13.53
N GLU A 255 0.84 10.92 -12.68
CA GLU A 255 0.73 11.00 -11.22
C GLU A 255 1.14 12.37 -10.67
N THR A 256 1.69 13.24 -11.54
CA THR A 256 2.38 14.48 -11.13
C THR A 256 1.49 15.45 -10.35
N ILE A 257 0.23 15.63 -10.76
CA ILE A 257 -0.72 16.54 -10.08
C ILE A 257 -1.11 15.97 -8.71
N GLU A 258 -1.48 14.69 -8.66
CA GLU A 258 -1.96 14.04 -7.44
C GLU A 258 -0.88 13.99 -6.36
N VAL A 259 0.37 13.69 -6.75
CA VAL A 259 1.52 13.75 -5.83
C VAL A 259 1.82 15.18 -5.36
N ALA A 260 1.68 16.18 -6.23
CA ALA A 260 1.85 17.58 -5.82
C ALA A 260 0.79 18.00 -4.80
N GLU A 261 -0.48 17.65 -5.03
CA GLU A 261 -1.59 17.89 -4.10
C GLU A 261 -1.40 17.17 -2.77
N LEU A 262 -0.88 15.95 -2.81
CA LEU A 262 -0.57 15.17 -1.62
C LEU A 262 0.50 15.86 -0.77
N LEU A 263 1.61 16.28 -1.39
CA LEU A 263 2.76 16.87 -0.70
C LEU A 263 2.52 18.32 -0.26
N ALA A 264 1.60 19.05 -0.90
CA ALA A 264 1.33 20.46 -0.64
C ALA A 264 0.33 20.68 0.52
N LYS A 265 0.39 19.86 1.58
CA LYS A 265 -0.45 20.00 2.78
C LYS A 265 0.36 20.57 3.95
N ALA A 266 -0.28 21.34 4.81
CA ALA A 266 0.36 21.90 6.01
C ALA A 266 1.10 20.81 6.81
N PRO A 267 2.34 21.06 7.29
CA PRO A 267 3.06 22.34 7.32
C PRO A 267 3.81 22.72 6.03
N VAL A 268 3.70 21.95 4.95
CA VAL A 268 4.39 22.23 3.68
C VAL A 268 3.73 23.40 2.95
N GLN A 269 4.55 24.32 2.43
CA GLN A 269 4.09 25.46 1.63
C GLN A 269 4.63 25.40 0.19
N LEU A 270 3.75 25.60 -0.80
CA LEU A 270 4.18 25.85 -2.17
C LEU A 270 5.14 27.06 -2.24
N THR A 271 6.30 26.85 -2.87
CA THR A 271 7.41 27.79 -2.84
C THR A 271 7.95 28.06 -4.24
N GLY A 272 8.03 29.34 -4.61
CA GLY A 272 8.42 29.79 -5.95
C GLY A 272 9.88 30.22 -6.10
N LEU A 273 10.25 30.61 -7.32
CA LEU A 273 11.62 30.97 -7.72
C LEU A 273 12.25 32.09 -6.89
N GLY A 274 11.46 33.01 -6.33
CA GLY A 274 11.99 34.14 -5.54
C GLY A 274 12.64 33.68 -4.22
N ALA A 275 12.00 32.76 -3.50
CA ALA A 275 12.58 32.17 -2.28
C ALA A 275 13.76 31.24 -2.64
N ARG A 276 13.64 30.47 -3.72
CA ARG A 276 14.73 29.62 -4.24
C ARG A 276 16.03 30.39 -4.42
N ASP A 277 15.99 31.57 -5.05
CA ASP A 277 17.22 32.31 -5.41
C ASP A 277 18.02 32.74 -4.17
N SER A 278 17.32 33.21 -3.12
CA SER A 278 17.98 33.58 -1.85
C SER A 278 18.49 32.37 -1.07
N LEU A 279 17.71 31.29 -0.95
CA LEU A 279 18.13 30.05 -0.28
C LEU A 279 19.36 29.42 -0.94
N ARG A 280 19.34 29.36 -2.29
CA ARG A 280 20.45 28.83 -3.09
C ARG A 280 21.72 29.66 -2.95
N LEU A 281 21.59 30.98 -3.00
CA LEU A 281 22.74 31.87 -2.86
C LEU A 281 23.35 31.77 -1.46
N GLU A 282 22.53 31.68 -0.41
CA GLU A 282 23.00 31.42 0.96
C GLU A 282 23.74 30.09 1.09
N ALA A 283 23.31 29.06 0.36
CA ALA A 283 24.00 27.76 0.27
C ALA A 283 25.26 27.80 -0.63
N GLY A 284 25.59 28.93 -1.27
CA GLY A 284 26.77 29.09 -2.13
C GLY A 284 26.73 28.28 -3.44
N MET A 285 25.55 27.78 -3.82
CA MET A 285 25.34 26.92 -4.98
C MET A 285 25.36 27.74 -6.29
N CYS A 286 25.88 27.17 -7.37
CA CYS A 286 25.97 27.83 -8.69
C CYS A 286 24.63 27.84 -9.45
N LEU A 287 24.46 28.79 -10.38
CA LEU A 287 23.41 28.80 -11.40
C LEU A 287 24.10 28.76 -12.73
N TYR A 288 23.74 27.80 -13.55
CA TYR A 288 24.17 27.85 -14.93
C TYR A 288 23.67 29.13 -15.63
N GLY A 289 24.53 29.77 -16.40
CA GLY A 289 24.26 31.02 -17.11
C GLY A 289 24.44 32.28 -16.26
N SER A 290 24.57 32.17 -14.93
CA SER A 290 24.99 33.30 -14.08
C SER A 290 26.38 33.09 -13.51
N ASP A 291 26.61 31.94 -12.86
CA ASP A 291 27.87 31.62 -12.18
C ASP A 291 28.75 30.64 -12.97
N LEU A 292 28.17 29.92 -13.93
CA LEU A 292 28.83 28.93 -14.79
C LEU A 292 28.51 29.19 -16.26
N ASP A 293 29.51 28.98 -17.12
CA ASP A 293 29.42 29.03 -18.57
C ASP A 293 30.49 28.12 -19.21
N GLU A 294 30.44 27.98 -20.54
CA GLU A 294 31.34 27.12 -21.31
C GLU A 294 32.80 27.61 -21.36
N ASP A 295 33.08 28.82 -20.87
CA ASP A 295 34.43 29.38 -20.76
C ASP A 295 34.99 29.29 -19.34
N THR A 296 34.18 28.83 -18.39
CA THR A 296 34.53 28.67 -16.99
C THR A 296 34.89 27.23 -16.70
N THR A 297 36.12 27.02 -16.20
CA THR A 297 36.57 25.70 -15.76
C THR A 297 36.07 25.36 -14.34
N PRO A 298 35.98 24.08 -13.94
CA PRO A 298 35.64 23.69 -12.57
C PRO A 298 36.61 24.24 -11.51
N VAL A 299 37.86 24.54 -11.90
CA VAL A 299 38.86 25.14 -11.02
C VAL A 299 38.56 26.62 -10.76
N GLU A 300 38.18 27.38 -11.79
CA GLU A 300 37.73 28.77 -11.67
C GLU A 300 36.46 28.86 -10.81
N ALA A 301 35.50 27.96 -11.05
CA ALA A 301 34.20 27.94 -10.35
C ALA A 301 34.29 27.53 -8.87
N GLY A 302 35.47 27.11 -8.39
CA GLY A 302 35.63 26.58 -7.04
C GLY A 302 35.02 25.19 -6.85
N LEU A 303 34.84 24.43 -7.94
CA LEU A 303 34.22 23.11 -7.98
C LEU A 303 35.26 21.98 -8.08
N THR A 304 36.52 22.22 -7.71
CA THR A 304 37.58 21.18 -7.77
C THR A 304 37.31 19.89 -6.98
N TRP A 305 36.29 19.91 -6.13
CA TRP A 305 35.80 18.76 -5.36
C TRP A 305 34.95 17.78 -6.18
N VAL A 306 34.39 18.19 -7.34
CA VAL A 306 33.68 17.27 -8.26
C VAL A 306 34.65 16.44 -9.10
N ILE A 307 35.93 16.80 -9.12
CA ILE A 307 36.95 16.08 -9.89
C ILE A 307 37.50 14.94 -9.03
N GLY A 308 37.30 13.70 -9.47
CA GLY A 308 37.83 12.49 -8.84
C GLY A 308 39.32 12.55 -8.59
N LYS A 309 39.80 11.95 -7.49
CA LYS A 309 41.22 12.04 -7.09
C LYS A 309 42.14 11.46 -8.18
N GLU A 310 41.83 10.26 -8.64
CA GLU A 310 42.51 9.56 -9.72
C GLU A 310 42.32 10.25 -11.08
N ARG A 311 41.19 10.95 -11.25
CA ARG A 311 40.87 11.70 -12.46
C ARG A 311 41.79 12.92 -12.62
N LYS A 312 42.17 13.57 -11.52
CA LYS A 312 43.15 14.70 -11.53
C LYS A 312 44.51 14.29 -12.11
N GLU A 313 44.91 13.04 -11.89
CA GLU A 313 46.21 12.51 -12.32
C GLU A 313 46.15 11.92 -13.73
N ASN A 314 45.16 11.08 -14.00
CA ASN A 314 45.08 10.31 -15.26
C ASN A 314 44.49 11.13 -16.41
N GLY A 315 43.62 12.10 -16.13
CA GLY A 315 43.05 12.99 -17.14
C GLY A 315 42.23 12.30 -18.24
N ASN A 316 41.58 11.19 -17.91
CA ASN A 316 40.83 10.35 -18.83
C ASN A 316 39.37 10.81 -19.03
N PHE A 317 39.16 12.11 -19.20
CA PHE A 317 37.88 12.75 -19.56
C PHE A 317 38.09 13.87 -20.59
N ILE A 318 37.01 14.21 -21.30
CA ILE A 318 36.98 15.34 -22.23
C ILE A 318 37.31 16.64 -21.48
N GLY A 319 38.24 17.43 -22.03
CA GLY A 319 38.65 18.71 -21.44
C GLY A 319 39.67 18.60 -20.28
N ALA A 320 40.19 17.41 -20.00
CA ALA A 320 41.14 17.20 -18.91
C ALA A 320 42.41 18.05 -19.00
N GLU A 321 42.90 18.36 -20.21
CA GLU A 321 44.10 19.19 -20.39
C GLU A 321 43.94 20.59 -19.77
N GLY A 322 42.85 21.29 -20.11
CA GLY A 322 42.55 22.62 -19.58
C GLY A 322 42.32 22.61 -18.07
N VAL A 323 41.57 21.62 -17.58
CA VAL A 323 41.32 21.46 -16.12
C VAL A 323 42.62 21.20 -15.36
N ARG A 324 43.48 20.30 -15.85
CA ARG A 324 44.76 19.95 -15.22
C ARG A 324 45.75 21.12 -15.25
N LYS A 325 45.76 21.90 -16.33
CA LYS A 325 46.53 23.14 -16.40
C LYS A 325 46.14 24.09 -15.28
N HIS A 326 44.84 24.37 -15.11
CA HIS A 326 44.36 25.24 -14.04
C HIS A 326 44.57 24.66 -12.63
N LEU A 327 44.54 23.33 -12.45
CA LEU A 327 44.90 22.70 -11.18
C LEU A 327 46.38 22.90 -10.83
N LYS A 328 47.28 22.85 -11.83
CA LYS A 328 48.74 22.96 -11.65
C LYS A 328 49.22 24.40 -11.52
N GLU A 329 48.76 25.28 -12.41
CA GLU A 329 49.24 26.67 -12.54
C GLU A 329 48.39 27.66 -11.73
N GLY A 330 47.18 27.26 -11.35
CA GLY A 330 46.15 28.15 -10.81
C GLY A 330 45.31 28.79 -11.92
N PRO A 331 44.00 28.98 -11.71
CA PRO A 331 43.13 29.60 -12.69
C PRO A 331 43.36 31.12 -12.76
N PRO A 332 43.03 31.79 -13.88
CA PRO A 332 43.20 33.25 -14.05
C PRO A 332 42.27 34.08 -13.17
N ARG A 333 41.10 33.52 -12.82
CA ARG A 333 40.09 34.10 -11.93
C ARG A 333 39.49 33.01 -11.04
N ARG A 334 38.86 33.39 -9.93
CA ARG A 334 38.20 32.44 -9.01
C ARG A 334 36.86 32.98 -8.54
N ARG A 335 35.86 32.09 -8.46
CA ARG A 335 34.57 32.40 -7.84
C ARG A 335 34.75 32.58 -6.33
N VAL A 336 34.20 33.66 -5.81
CA VAL A 336 34.24 34.03 -4.39
C VAL A 336 32.85 34.49 -3.92
N GLY A 337 32.59 34.31 -2.64
CA GLY A 337 31.45 34.91 -1.95
C GLY A 337 31.86 36.20 -1.25
N MET A 338 30.94 37.16 -1.16
CA MET A 338 31.18 38.42 -0.46
C MET A 338 29.92 38.96 0.22
N ILE A 339 30.11 39.66 1.34
CA ILE A 339 29.09 40.51 1.97
C ILE A 339 29.30 41.93 1.47
N VAL A 340 28.24 42.58 0.98
CA VAL A 340 28.27 43.94 0.41
C VAL A 340 27.49 44.91 1.30
N GLU A 341 28.13 45.99 1.71
CA GLU A 341 27.49 47.03 2.53
C GLU A 341 26.55 47.92 1.71
N GLY A 342 25.44 48.33 2.32
CA GLY A 342 24.48 49.24 1.71
C GLY A 342 23.49 48.56 0.76
N ALA A 343 23.55 48.87 -0.53
CA ALA A 343 22.60 48.34 -1.51
C ALA A 343 23.08 47.01 -2.10
N PRO A 344 22.19 46.04 -2.39
CA PRO A 344 22.58 44.74 -2.93
C PRO A 344 23.22 44.88 -4.30
N ALA A 345 24.39 44.27 -4.47
CA ALA A 345 25.02 44.12 -5.77
C ALA A 345 24.22 43.11 -6.62
N ARG A 346 24.02 43.41 -7.90
CA ARG A 346 23.30 42.55 -8.84
C ARG A 346 24.27 42.00 -9.88
N HIS A 347 23.82 40.99 -10.64
CA HIS A 347 24.57 40.43 -11.76
C HIS A 347 25.17 41.52 -12.65
N GLY A 348 26.45 41.40 -12.97
CA GLY A 348 27.21 42.34 -13.79
C GLY A 348 27.83 43.53 -13.04
N ALA A 349 27.56 43.70 -11.74
CA ALA A 349 28.23 44.74 -10.95
C ALA A 349 29.75 44.54 -10.93
N LYS A 350 30.52 45.60 -11.19
CA LYS A 350 31.98 45.54 -11.21
C LYS A 350 32.54 45.39 -9.81
N ILE A 351 33.51 44.49 -9.67
CA ILE A 351 34.35 44.35 -8.48
C ILE A 351 35.64 45.12 -8.76
N VAL A 352 36.04 45.98 -7.84
CA VAL A 352 37.19 46.88 -7.98
C VAL A 352 38.11 46.82 -6.76
N ASP A 353 39.37 47.18 -6.95
CA ASP A 353 40.32 47.41 -5.86
C ASP A 353 39.92 48.71 -5.13
N PRO A 354 39.70 48.68 -3.80
CA PRO A 354 39.26 49.85 -3.06
C PRO A 354 40.29 51.00 -3.03
N SER A 355 41.57 50.72 -3.33
CA SER A 355 42.66 51.70 -3.31
C SER A 355 42.93 52.35 -4.67
N THR A 356 42.82 51.59 -5.75
CA THR A 356 43.16 52.04 -7.12
C THR A 356 41.93 52.20 -8.02
N ASN A 357 40.78 51.66 -7.62
CA ASN A 357 39.56 51.55 -8.42
C ASN A 357 39.73 50.72 -9.72
N GLU A 358 40.81 49.94 -9.83
CA GLU A 358 41.05 49.01 -10.94
C GLU A 358 40.02 47.86 -10.90
N SER A 359 39.56 47.39 -12.06
CA SER A 359 38.63 46.27 -12.14
C SER A 359 39.31 44.95 -11.79
N LEU A 360 38.78 44.27 -10.77
CA LEU A 360 39.24 42.96 -10.30
C LEU A 360 38.36 41.82 -10.82
N GLY A 361 37.15 42.13 -11.28
CA GLY A 361 36.21 41.16 -11.84
C GLY A 361 34.77 41.64 -11.76
N SER A 362 33.82 40.70 -11.63
CA SER A 362 32.39 41.02 -11.67
C SER A 362 31.54 40.08 -10.80
N VAL A 363 30.45 40.63 -10.27
CA VAL A 363 29.40 39.91 -9.56
C VAL A 363 28.59 39.08 -10.56
N THR A 364 28.36 37.81 -10.23
CA THR A 364 27.55 36.87 -11.00
C THR A 364 26.15 36.68 -10.42
N SER A 365 26.03 36.65 -9.09
CA SER A 365 24.75 36.48 -8.38
C SER A 365 24.73 37.39 -7.15
N GLY A 366 23.60 38.01 -6.82
CA GLY A 366 23.53 38.89 -5.65
C GLY A 366 22.13 39.29 -5.21
N ILE A 367 21.87 39.16 -3.91
CA ILE A 367 20.55 39.37 -3.29
C ILE A 367 20.69 39.76 -1.81
N PRO A 368 19.71 40.46 -1.23
CA PRO A 368 19.56 40.51 0.23
C PRO A 368 19.30 39.10 0.79
N SER A 369 20.06 38.69 1.80
CA SER A 369 19.86 37.44 2.55
C SER A 369 18.87 37.67 3.69
N PRO A 370 17.67 37.05 3.67
CA PRO A 370 16.74 37.10 4.79
C PRO A 370 17.33 36.53 6.08
N THR A 371 18.12 35.44 5.98
CA THR A 371 18.70 34.76 7.15
C THR A 371 19.78 35.60 7.83
N LEU A 372 20.66 36.25 7.07
CA LEU A 372 21.79 37.01 7.61
C LEU A 372 21.46 38.49 7.90
N GLY A 373 20.37 39.01 7.34
CA GLY A 373 20.07 40.45 7.37
C GLY A 373 21.12 41.31 6.65
N ALA A 374 21.85 40.73 5.69
CA ALA A 374 22.94 41.38 4.96
C ALA A 374 22.80 41.13 3.45
N ASN A 375 23.45 41.96 2.61
CA ASN A 375 23.50 41.66 1.17
C ASN A 375 24.67 40.73 0.88
N ILE A 376 24.37 39.60 0.23
CA ILE A 376 25.38 38.63 -0.19
C ILE A 376 25.49 38.61 -1.71
N ALA A 377 26.68 38.32 -2.20
CA ALA A 377 26.95 38.18 -3.62
C ALA A 377 28.01 37.11 -3.89
N MET A 378 27.89 36.45 -5.04
CA MET A 378 28.95 35.65 -5.65
C MET A 378 29.50 36.40 -6.86
N GLY A 379 30.78 36.21 -7.14
CA GLY A 379 31.40 36.78 -8.34
C GLY A 379 32.78 36.19 -8.59
N TYR A 380 33.36 36.52 -9.74
CA TYR A 380 34.73 36.14 -10.07
C TYR A 380 35.67 37.29 -9.79
N VAL A 381 36.79 37.00 -9.12
CA VAL A 381 37.89 37.94 -8.94
C VAL A 381 39.17 37.38 -9.53
N ARG A 382 40.04 38.26 -10.03
CA ARG A 382 41.37 37.93 -10.53
C ARG A 382 42.15 37.11 -9.49
N ASN A 383 42.90 36.13 -9.97
CA ASN A 383 43.75 35.31 -9.10
C ASN A 383 44.71 36.20 -8.28
N GLY A 384 44.88 35.87 -6.99
CA GLY A 384 45.55 36.72 -6.00
C GLY A 384 44.60 37.52 -5.09
N TRP A 385 43.37 37.84 -5.53
CA TRP A 385 42.40 38.63 -4.75
C TRP A 385 41.33 37.81 -4.03
N HIS A 386 41.41 36.48 -4.05
CA HIS A 386 40.34 35.58 -3.61
C HIS A 386 40.43 35.12 -2.14
N LYS A 387 41.37 35.68 -1.36
CA LYS A 387 41.60 35.24 0.02
C LYS A 387 40.45 35.69 0.93
N LYS A 388 40.07 34.83 1.88
CA LYS A 388 39.08 35.15 2.92
C LYS A 388 39.49 36.44 3.64
N GLY A 389 38.53 37.35 3.84
CA GLY A 389 38.74 38.60 4.55
C GLY A 389 39.36 39.73 3.72
N THR A 390 39.69 39.49 2.44
CA THR A 390 40.11 40.56 1.53
C THR A 390 38.98 41.56 1.34
N GLU A 391 39.27 42.84 1.55
CA GLU A 391 38.35 43.95 1.28
C GLU A 391 38.36 44.31 -0.20
N LEU A 392 37.18 44.55 -0.76
CA LEU A 392 36.93 44.86 -2.16
C LEU A 392 35.97 46.05 -2.26
N GLY A 393 35.96 46.73 -3.40
CA GLY A 393 34.87 47.63 -3.80
C GLY A 393 33.91 46.93 -4.75
N VAL A 394 32.60 47.18 -4.63
CA VAL A 394 31.60 46.74 -5.60
C VAL A 394 30.78 47.93 -6.07
N GLU A 395 30.71 48.15 -7.38
CA GLU A 395 29.98 49.27 -7.95
C GLU A 395 28.47 48.99 -7.98
N VAL A 396 27.71 49.67 -7.13
CA VAL A 396 26.26 49.54 -7.04
C VAL A 396 25.60 50.89 -7.27
N ARG A 397 24.83 51.01 -8.36
CA ARG A 397 24.13 52.25 -8.76
C ARG A 397 25.06 53.47 -8.82
N GLY A 398 26.25 53.30 -9.43
CA GLY A 398 27.24 54.36 -9.61
C GLY A 398 28.03 54.76 -8.35
N LYS A 399 27.91 54.01 -7.25
CA LYS A 399 28.70 54.19 -6.03
C LYS A 399 29.47 52.92 -5.70
N VAL A 400 30.75 53.04 -5.38
CA VAL A 400 31.56 51.93 -4.87
C VAL A 400 31.15 51.67 -3.43
N ARG A 401 30.71 50.44 -3.15
CA ARG A 401 30.35 49.95 -1.82
C ARG A 401 31.44 49.02 -1.32
N LYS A 402 31.71 49.09 -0.01
CA LYS A 402 32.61 48.16 0.65
C LYS A 402 32.03 46.74 0.55
N ALA A 403 32.86 45.80 0.16
CA ALA A 403 32.57 44.38 0.19
C ALA A 403 33.72 43.63 0.85
N THR A 404 33.42 42.51 1.50
CA THR A 404 34.44 41.66 2.12
C THR A 404 34.27 40.24 1.62
N ILE A 405 35.36 39.59 1.21
CA ILE A 405 35.31 38.18 0.82
C ILE A 405 34.98 37.32 2.04
N THR A 406 33.88 36.58 1.93
CA THR A 406 33.33 35.71 2.96
C THR A 406 33.32 34.27 2.47
N PRO A 407 33.65 33.28 3.33
CA PRO A 407 33.57 31.88 2.94
C PRO A 407 32.17 31.50 2.48
N MET A 408 32.10 30.67 1.43
CA MET A 408 30.88 29.98 1.04
C MET A 408 30.94 28.52 1.51
N PRO A 409 29.80 27.92 1.88
CA PRO A 409 28.44 28.51 1.90
C PRO A 409 28.29 29.62 2.97
N PHE A 410 27.43 30.62 2.72
CA PHE A 410 27.24 31.76 3.65
C PHE A 410 26.48 31.33 4.90
N ILE A 411 25.55 30.40 4.75
CA ILE A 411 24.89 29.68 5.83
C ILE A 411 25.39 28.23 5.80
N LYS A 412 25.74 27.68 6.97
CA LYS A 412 26.16 26.29 7.07
C LYS A 412 25.00 25.38 6.63
N PRO A 413 25.18 24.50 5.62
CA PRO A 413 24.14 23.60 5.20
C PRO A 413 23.79 22.60 6.31
N GLN A 414 22.50 22.29 6.42
CA GLN A 414 21.92 21.35 7.38
C GLN A 414 21.59 20.01 6.72
N TYR A 415 22.35 19.61 5.71
CA TYR A 415 22.16 18.34 5.03
C TYR A 415 22.30 17.17 6.01
N PHE A 416 21.33 16.26 5.98
CA PHE A 416 21.39 15.08 6.81
C PHE A 416 22.45 14.11 6.31
N ARG A 417 23.53 13.93 7.06
CA ARG A 417 24.67 13.06 6.70
C ARG A 417 24.72 11.76 7.51
N GLY A 418 23.61 11.41 8.17
CA GLY A 418 23.54 10.36 9.18
C GLY A 418 23.74 10.94 10.58
N LEU A 419 23.50 10.12 11.59
CA LEU A 419 23.62 10.52 13.00
C LEU A 419 25.10 10.52 13.42
N ASP A 420 25.64 11.68 13.82
CA ASP A 420 27.04 11.84 14.23
C ASP A 420 27.34 11.02 15.51
N GLY A 421 28.21 10.02 15.39
CA GLY A 421 28.53 9.05 16.45
C GLY A 421 29.39 9.58 17.61
N GLY A 422 28.98 10.64 18.33
CA GLY A 422 29.82 11.20 19.40
C GLY A 422 29.18 11.90 20.59
N LYS A 423 27.88 12.22 20.60
CA LYS A 423 27.24 12.85 21.79
C LYS A 423 25.78 12.40 21.97
N ALA A 424 25.59 11.10 22.15
CA ALA A 424 24.50 10.58 22.96
C ALA A 424 25.00 9.29 23.61
N LEU A 425 24.71 9.16 24.91
CA LEU A 425 25.09 8.07 25.78
C LEU A 425 24.85 6.70 25.16
N SER A 426 25.81 5.81 25.38
CA SER A 426 25.76 4.38 25.13
C SER A 426 24.44 3.71 25.56
N ILE A 427 23.64 3.31 24.58
CA ILE A 427 23.09 1.96 24.50
C ILE A 427 23.51 1.45 23.14
N ALA A 428 24.60 0.67 23.12
CA ALA A 428 25.11 0.06 21.92
C ALA A 428 24.15 -1.03 21.45
N LEU A 429 23.63 -0.92 20.24
CA LEU A 429 23.26 -2.09 19.44
C LEU A 429 23.78 -1.86 18.02
N CYS A 430 24.83 -2.59 17.68
CA CYS A 430 25.17 -2.85 16.28
C CYS A 430 23.88 -3.27 15.57
N SER A 431 23.44 -2.56 14.53
CA SER A 431 22.42 -3.08 13.64
C SER A 431 23.05 -3.48 12.31
N PRO A 432 23.10 -4.80 12.00
CA PRO A 432 23.23 -5.27 10.62
C PRO A 432 22.00 -4.77 9.82
N ASN A 433 21.94 -5.01 8.50
CA ASN A 433 20.73 -4.76 7.69
C ASN A 433 19.45 -4.88 8.54
N VAL A 434 18.62 -3.83 8.61
CA VAL A 434 17.38 -3.87 9.42
C VAL A 434 16.42 -4.82 8.73
N TYR A 435 16.48 -6.07 9.17
CA TYR A 435 15.57 -7.15 8.86
C TYR A 435 14.41 -7.04 9.84
N GLY A 436 13.25 -6.55 9.41
CA GLY A 436 12.05 -6.49 10.25
C GLY A 436 10.97 -7.39 9.68
N LEU A 437 10.29 -8.19 10.48
CA LEU A 437 9.19 -9.01 9.96
C LEU A 437 7.97 -8.11 9.62
N ILE A 438 7.47 -8.14 8.38
CA ILE A 438 6.11 -7.69 8.08
C ILE A 438 5.11 -8.77 8.53
N ASN A 439 4.22 -8.34 9.40
CA ASN A 439 2.96 -8.98 9.68
C ASN A 439 1.80 -8.27 8.96
N PRO A 440 0.66 -8.96 8.77
CA PRO A 440 0.44 -10.38 9.08
C PRO A 440 1.17 -11.31 8.09
N ILE A 441 1.79 -12.38 8.60
CA ILE A 441 2.46 -13.39 7.75
C ILE A 441 1.47 -14.16 6.86
N LEU A 442 0.20 -14.24 7.25
CA LEU A 442 -0.90 -14.72 6.42
C LEU A 442 -2.01 -13.65 6.38
N PRO A 443 -2.02 -12.78 5.36
CA PRO A 443 -2.99 -11.70 5.23
C PRO A 443 -4.36 -12.17 4.75
N GLY A 444 -5.38 -11.34 4.95
CA GLY A 444 -6.78 -11.73 4.78
C GLY A 444 -7.22 -12.74 5.85
N TRP A 445 -8.49 -13.17 5.83
CA TRP A 445 -9.03 -13.98 6.91
C TRP A 445 -8.28 -15.31 7.08
N ASN A 446 -7.40 -15.34 8.08
CA ASN A 446 -6.57 -16.46 8.50
C ASN A 446 -6.54 -16.46 10.04
N PRO A 447 -7.69 -16.69 10.70
CA PRO A 447 -7.77 -16.68 12.15
C PRO A 447 -7.33 -18.00 12.78
N ASP A 448 -7.20 -17.93 14.10
CA ASP A 448 -6.95 -19.06 14.99
C ASP A 448 -5.77 -19.93 14.50
N PRO A 449 -4.57 -19.33 14.32
CA PRO A 449 -3.44 -20.04 13.74
C PRO A 449 -2.88 -21.08 14.71
N SER A 450 -2.78 -22.33 14.26
CA SER A 450 -2.00 -23.37 14.94
C SER A 450 -0.76 -23.69 14.13
N ILE A 451 0.40 -23.77 14.80
CA ILE A 451 1.71 -23.97 14.21
C ILE A 451 2.37 -25.26 14.72
N THR A 452 3.04 -25.98 13.83
CA THR A 452 3.91 -27.10 14.22
C THR A 452 5.19 -27.13 13.37
N ARG A 453 6.23 -27.82 13.85
CA ARG A 453 7.51 -27.99 13.16
C ARG A 453 7.88 -29.46 13.03
N VAL A 454 8.37 -29.85 11.86
CA VAL A 454 9.00 -31.15 11.61
C VAL A 454 10.37 -30.93 10.97
N GLY A 455 11.44 -31.15 11.72
CA GLY A 455 12.79 -30.86 11.22
C GLY A 455 12.96 -29.36 10.94
N LYS A 456 13.23 -28.98 9.70
CA LYS A 456 13.37 -27.55 9.33
C LYS A 456 12.08 -26.92 8.81
N ASP A 457 11.02 -27.72 8.68
CA ASP A 457 9.78 -27.34 8.02
C ASP A 457 8.73 -26.94 9.07
N TYR A 458 8.11 -25.80 8.85
CA TYR A 458 7.01 -25.26 9.66
C TYR A 458 5.70 -25.37 8.89
N PHE A 459 4.62 -25.63 9.62
CA PHE A 459 3.28 -25.73 9.07
C PHE A 459 2.31 -24.90 9.91
N ILE A 460 1.47 -24.11 9.25
CA ILE A 460 0.36 -23.39 9.89
C ILE A 460 -0.96 -23.86 9.28
N THR A 461 -1.97 -24.00 10.13
CA THR A 461 -3.38 -24.13 9.72
C THR A 461 -4.25 -23.08 10.41
N THR A 462 -5.33 -22.67 9.75
CA THR A 462 -6.25 -21.63 10.23
C THR A 462 -7.71 -22.06 10.07
N SER A 463 -8.64 -21.39 10.77
CA SER A 463 -10.08 -21.65 10.63
C SER A 463 -10.60 -21.21 9.25
N THR A 464 -11.66 -21.87 8.80
CA THR A 464 -12.29 -21.59 7.49
C THR A 464 -13.81 -21.50 7.55
N PHE A 465 -14.42 -21.64 8.72
CA PHE A 465 -15.86 -21.46 8.91
C PHE A 465 -16.71 -22.21 7.88
N GLU A 466 -17.62 -21.52 7.20
CA GLU A 466 -18.49 -22.04 6.15
C GLU A 466 -17.81 -22.26 4.78
N TYR A 467 -16.51 -22.00 4.63
CA TYR A 467 -15.80 -22.19 3.37
C TYR A 467 -15.29 -23.63 3.18
N PHE A 468 -15.34 -24.10 1.93
CA PHE A 468 -14.80 -25.37 1.49
C PHE A 468 -13.79 -25.13 0.34
N PRO A 469 -12.65 -25.82 0.28
CA PRO A 469 -12.14 -26.82 1.22
C PRO A 469 -11.70 -26.21 2.56
N GLY A 470 -11.75 -27.02 3.61
CA GLY A 470 -11.56 -26.60 4.99
C GLY A 470 -10.11 -26.74 5.48
N HIS A 471 -9.71 -25.83 6.38
CA HIS A 471 -8.39 -25.78 7.02
C HIS A 471 -7.20 -25.79 6.05
N PRO A 472 -6.81 -24.63 5.49
CA PRO A 472 -5.63 -24.53 4.65
C PRO A 472 -4.38 -24.93 5.41
N ILE A 473 -3.44 -25.56 4.72
CA ILE A 473 -2.13 -25.91 5.23
C ILE A 473 -1.10 -25.03 4.54
N TYR A 474 -0.49 -24.15 5.31
CA TYR A 474 0.62 -23.31 4.87
C TYR A 474 1.95 -23.94 5.29
N HIS A 475 2.94 -23.94 4.41
CA HIS A 475 4.29 -24.43 4.67
C HIS A 475 5.32 -23.31 4.57
N SER A 476 6.32 -23.35 5.43
CA SER A 476 7.48 -22.47 5.40
C SER A 476 8.74 -23.18 5.89
N THR A 477 9.90 -22.73 5.43
CA THR A 477 11.21 -23.14 5.99
C THR A 477 11.92 -22.03 6.74
N ASP A 478 11.37 -20.81 6.72
CA ASP A 478 12.00 -19.61 7.28
C ASP A 478 11.05 -18.74 8.12
N LEU A 479 9.82 -19.20 8.34
CA LEU A 479 8.73 -18.52 9.06
C LEU A 479 8.21 -17.24 8.38
N VAL A 480 8.81 -16.79 7.28
CA VAL A 480 8.45 -15.57 6.56
C VAL A 480 7.72 -15.90 5.26
N ASN A 481 8.28 -16.81 4.48
CA ASN A 481 7.73 -17.23 3.21
C ASN A 481 6.77 -18.40 3.43
N TRP A 482 5.48 -18.13 3.29
CA TRP A 482 4.43 -19.15 3.39
C TRP A 482 3.85 -19.48 2.01
N GLU A 483 3.68 -20.78 1.78
CA GLU A 483 3.03 -21.35 0.58
C GLU A 483 1.84 -22.20 1.01
N LEU A 484 0.69 -22.01 0.35
CA LEU A 484 -0.47 -22.89 0.52
C LEU A 484 -0.19 -24.21 -0.19
N ILE A 485 -0.03 -25.30 0.57
CA ILE A 485 0.30 -26.63 0.04
C ILE A 485 -0.89 -27.58 0.00
N GLY A 486 -2.02 -27.22 0.62
CA GLY A 486 -3.20 -28.07 0.65
C GLY A 486 -4.27 -27.60 1.64
N HIS A 487 -5.28 -28.44 1.84
CA HIS A 487 -6.36 -28.29 2.80
C HIS A 487 -6.64 -29.64 3.45
N ALA A 488 -6.75 -29.69 4.78
CA ALA A 488 -6.97 -30.95 5.48
C ALA A 488 -8.34 -31.58 5.18
N LEU A 489 -9.34 -30.75 4.89
CA LEU A 489 -10.72 -31.17 4.64
C LEU A 489 -11.12 -30.78 3.21
N ASN A 490 -10.79 -31.64 2.25
CA ASN A 490 -10.95 -31.36 0.82
C ASN A 490 -11.89 -32.34 0.10
N ARG A 491 -12.56 -33.22 0.86
CA ARG A 491 -13.59 -34.14 0.36
C ARG A 491 -14.90 -33.96 1.10
N GLN A 492 -16.00 -34.19 0.39
CA GLN A 492 -17.34 -34.19 0.98
C GLN A 492 -17.50 -35.21 2.12
N SER A 493 -16.80 -36.36 2.06
CA SER A 493 -16.80 -37.36 3.13
C SER A 493 -16.23 -36.85 4.45
N GLN A 494 -15.33 -35.87 4.38
CA GLN A 494 -14.70 -35.28 5.55
C GLN A 494 -15.50 -34.10 6.13
N LEU A 495 -16.22 -33.37 5.27
CA LEU A 495 -16.82 -32.09 5.63
C LEU A 495 -18.09 -31.80 4.84
N SER A 496 -19.22 -31.74 5.54
CA SER A 496 -20.53 -31.38 4.99
C SER A 496 -21.07 -30.12 5.65
N LEU A 497 -20.96 -28.97 4.97
CA LEU A 497 -21.35 -27.63 5.47
C LEU A 497 -22.70 -27.15 4.94
N PHE A 498 -23.59 -28.06 4.53
CA PHE A 498 -24.89 -27.69 3.95
C PHE A 498 -25.69 -26.80 4.91
N THR A 499 -26.24 -25.70 4.41
CA THR A 499 -27.06 -24.72 5.17
C THR A 499 -26.39 -24.14 6.43
N THR A 500 -25.09 -24.34 6.59
CA THR A 500 -24.34 -23.87 7.77
C THR A 500 -24.45 -22.35 7.86
N PRO A 501 -24.81 -21.78 9.02
CA PRO A 501 -24.92 -20.32 9.16
C PRO A 501 -23.56 -19.65 8.94
N GLU A 502 -23.59 -18.36 8.60
CA GLU A 502 -22.38 -17.53 8.53
C GLU A 502 -21.59 -17.58 9.85
N ASP A 503 -20.26 -17.54 9.78
CA ASP A 503 -19.33 -17.70 10.91
C ASP A 503 -19.42 -19.06 11.65
N GLY A 504 -20.29 -19.96 11.19
CA GLY A 504 -20.40 -21.34 11.64
C GLY A 504 -19.28 -22.20 11.05
N GLY A 505 -19.55 -23.48 10.84
CA GLY A 505 -18.62 -24.41 10.20
C GLY A 505 -17.31 -24.58 10.98
N LEU A 506 -16.19 -24.61 10.28
CA LEU A 506 -14.89 -24.98 10.84
C LEU A 506 -14.23 -23.88 11.68
N TRP A 507 -14.31 -24.04 12.99
CA TRP A 507 -13.65 -23.19 14.00
C TRP A 507 -12.21 -23.62 14.26
N ALA A 508 -11.56 -23.07 15.29
CA ALA A 508 -10.12 -23.16 15.52
C ALA A 508 -9.56 -24.59 15.35
N PRO A 509 -8.58 -24.78 14.44
CA PRO A 509 -7.85 -26.02 14.34
C PRO A 509 -6.63 -26.05 15.28
N THR A 510 -6.19 -27.25 15.62
CA THR A 510 -4.87 -27.52 16.19
C THR A 510 -4.14 -28.52 15.31
N ILE A 511 -2.91 -28.21 14.88
CA ILE A 511 -2.03 -29.15 14.17
C ILE A 511 -0.88 -29.62 15.07
N ARG A 512 -0.67 -30.94 15.14
CA ARG A 512 0.42 -31.57 15.91
C ARG A 512 1.09 -32.66 15.10
N TYR A 513 2.40 -32.82 15.27
CA TYR A 513 3.17 -33.92 14.69
C TYR A 513 3.65 -34.89 15.76
N HIS A 514 3.23 -36.16 15.66
CA HIS A 514 3.68 -37.21 16.56
C HIS A 514 4.91 -37.93 15.99
N ALA A 515 6.09 -37.63 16.54
CA ALA A 515 7.38 -38.07 16.01
C ALA A 515 7.55 -39.60 15.96
N LYS A 516 6.97 -40.35 16.92
CA LYS A 516 7.10 -41.82 16.96
C LYS A 516 6.36 -42.50 15.81
N THR A 517 5.17 -42.02 15.47
CA THR A 517 4.34 -42.58 14.38
C THR A 517 4.55 -41.87 13.05
N LYS A 518 5.29 -40.75 13.05
CA LYS A 518 5.49 -39.85 11.90
C LYS A 518 4.16 -39.43 11.27
N THR A 519 3.22 -39.02 12.11
CA THR A 519 1.84 -38.71 11.71
C THR A 519 1.49 -37.30 12.16
N PHE A 520 0.94 -36.52 11.24
CA PHE A 520 0.28 -35.25 11.54
C PHE A 520 -1.16 -35.53 11.98
N TYR A 521 -1.58 -34.81 13.02
CA TYR A 521 -2.94 -34.79 13.53
C TYR A 521 -3.43 -33.35 13.42
N LEU A 522 -4.59 -33.16 12.80
CA LEU A 522 -5.30 -31.88 12.81
C LEU A 522 -6.62 -32.08 13.53
N ALA A 523 -6.77 -31.48 14.71
CA ALA A 523 -8.01 -31.47 15.48
C ALA A 523 -8.79 -30.17 15.20
N SER A 524 -10.12 -30.24 15.17
CA SER A 524 -10.98 -29.07 14.92
C SER A 524 -12.43 -29.35 15.34
N THR A 525 -13.30 -28.36 15.18
CA THR A 525 -14.73 -28.41 15.48
C THR A 525 -15.55 -27.79 14.34
N ALA A 526 -16.64 -28.44 13.94
CA ALA A 526 -17.55 -27.92 12.92
C ALA A 526 -18.90 -27.49 13.52
N ARG A 527 -19.16 -26.17 13.61
CA ARG A 527 -20.38 -25.58 14.17
C ARG A 527 -21.51 -25.48 13.13
N TYR A 528 -22.47 -26.41 13.18
CA TYR A 528 -23.55 -26.43 12.18
C TYR A 528 -24.77 -25.55 12.50
N ALA A 529 -24.95 -25.11 13.75
CA ALA A 529 -26.08 -24.28 14.14
C ALA A 529 -25.76 -23.42 15.37
N TYR A 530 -26.23 -22.17 15.40
CA TYR A 530 -26.30 -21.39 16.62
C TYR A 530 -27.62 -21.70 17.33
N THR A 531 -27.56 -22.13 18.59
CA THR A 531 -28.73 -22.54 19.37
C THR A 531 -28.39 -22.56 20.85
N ASN A 532 -29.39 -22.25 21.68
CA ASN A 532 -29.31 -22.37 23.13
C ASN A 532 -29.39 -23.84 23.60
N GLU A 533 -29.73 -24.77 22.71
CA GLU A 533 -29.73 -26.20 23.03
C GLU A 533 -28.31 -26.76 23.05
N TYR A 534 -27.79 -26.98 24.26
CA TYR A 534 -26.45 -27.50 24.49
C TYR A 534 -26.18 -28.84 23.77
N ARG A 535 -27.19 -29.69 23.58
CA ARG A 535 -27.02 -30.98 22.87
C ARG A 535 -26.76 -30.85 21.37
N LEU A 536 -27.02 -29.66 20.80
CA LEU A 536 -26.69 -29.33 19.41
C LEU A 536 -25.32 -28.64 19.29
N PHE A 537 -24.57 -28.55 20.39
CA PHE A 537 -23.16 -28.16 20.34
C PHE A 537 -22.34 -29.23 19.61
N PRO A 538 -21.44 -28.86 18.69
CA PRO A 538 -20.68 -29.83 17.92
C PRO A 538 -19.71 -30.66 18.77
N ARG A 539 -19.40 -31.85 18.26
CA ARG A 539 -18.25 -32.64 18.70
C ARG A 539 -17.03 -32.22 17.91
N SER A 540 -15.91 -32.08 18.59
CA SER A 540 -14.62 -31.93 17.94
C SER A 540 -14.20 -33.27 17.31
N PHE A 541 -13.29 -33.20 16.35
CA PHE A 541 -12.74 -34.35 15.66
C PHE A 541 -11.26 -34.12 15.34
N PHE A 542 -10.58 -35.16 14.87
CA PHE A 542 -9.29 -35.01 14.21
C PHE A 542 -9.20 -35.80 12.91
N VAL A 543 -8.33 -35.35 12.01
CA VAL A 543 -7.90 -36.05 10.79
C VAL A 543 -6.38 -36.25 10.81
N THR A 544 -5.90 -37.23 10.06
CA THR A 544 -4.47 -37.58 10.07
C THR A 544 -3.87 -37.72 8.68
N THR A 545 -2.57 -37.46 8.58
CA THR A 545 -1.78 -37.83 7.40
C THR A 545 -0.33 -38.14 7.78
N LYS A 546 0.34 -38.98 6.98
CA LYS A 546 1.78 -39.23 7.09
C LYS A 546 2.60 -38.35 6.15
N ASP A 547 1.97 -37.82 5.10
CA ASP A 547 2.59 -36.95 4.12
C ASP A 547 1.70 -35.73 3.92
N ILE A 548 2.05 -34.64 4.60
CA ILE A 548 1.29 -33.40 4.57
C ILE A 548 1.30 -32.71 3.20
N PHE A 549 2.29 -33.01 2.35
CA PHE A 549 2.39 -32.46 0.99
C PHE A 549 1.54 -33.22 -0.03
N ALA A 550 1.13 -34.45 0.28
CA ALA A 550 0.24 -35.24 -0.59
C ALA A 550 -1.19 -34.66 -0.64
N ASN A 551 -1.54 -33.79 0.30
CA ASN A 551 -2.89 -33.26 0.49
C ASN A 551 -3.96 -34.36 0.63
N ASP A 552 -3.56 -35.52 1.16
CA ASP A 552 -4.41 -36.67 1.41
C ASP A 552 -4.48 -36.93 2.92
N TRP A 553 -5.66 -36.70 3.49
CA TRP A 553 -5.94 -36.82 4.91
C TRP A 553 -7.00 -37.88 5.15
N SER A 554 -6.99 -38.50 6.33
CA SER A 554 -8.01 -39.48 6.71
C SER A 554 -9.41 -38.85 6.76
N ASP A 555 -10.44 -39.70 6.82
CA ASP A 555 -11.75 -39.25 7.28
C ASP A 555 -11.71 -38.92 8.80
N PRO A 556 -12.64 -38.08 9.32
CA PRO A 556 -12.63 -37.64 10.70
C PRO A 556 -12.80 -38.76 11.72
N THR A 557 -12.00 -38.73 12.79
CA THR A 557 -12.23 -39.48 14.03
C THR A 557 -12.76 -38.51 15.08
N TYR A 558 -13.94 -38.78 15.64
CA TYR A 558 -14.62 -37.87 16.56
C TYR A 558 -14.25 -38.13 18.00
N PHE A 559 -14.15 -37.06 18.79
CA PHE A 559 -14.11 -37.17 20.24
C PHE A 559 -15.52 -37.22 20.84
N ASP A 560 -15.63 -37.63 22.10
CA ASP A 560 -16.91 -37.65 22.81
C ASP A 560 -17.30 -36.29 23.42
N ASN A 561 -16.33 -35.38 23.58
CA ASN A 561 -16.55 -34.10 24.26
C ASN A 561 -17.36 -33.12 23.40
N LEU A 562 -18.19 -32.34 24.11
CA LEU A 562 -18.89 -31.18 23.56
C LEU A 562 -18.10 -29.92 23.90
N GLY A 563 -17.84 -29.11 22.89
CA GLY A 563 -17.03 -27.91 23.02
C GLY A 563 -16.28 -27.62 21.73
N TYR A 564 -15.29 -26.75 21.83
CA TYR A 564 -14.50 -26.27 20.69
C TYR A 564 -13.05 -26.01 21.11
N ASP A 565 -12.22 -25.60 20.16
CA ASP A 565 -10.78 -25.34 20.34
C ASP A 565 -10.05 -26.52 20.97
N THR A 566 -10.12 -27.66 20.30
CA THR A 566 -9.54 -28.90 20.82
C THR A 566 -8.05 -29.02 20.48
N ASP A 567 -7.22 -29.32 21.48
CA ASP A 567 -5.80 -29.66 21.36
C ASP A 567 -5.53 -31.10 21.80
N LEU A 568 -4.50 -31.69 21.19
CA LEU A 568 -4.03 -33.05 21.45
C LEU A 568 -2.62 -33.01 22.04
N PHE A 569 -2.44 -33.67 23.19
CA PHE A 569 -1.15 -33.73 23.87
C PHE A 569 -0.76 -35.18 24.19
N TRP A 570 0.44 -35.58 23.76
CA TRP A 570 1.02 -36.89 24.07
C TRP A 570 1.99 -36.75 25.24
N ASP A 571 1.66 -37.36 26.37
CA ASP A 571 2.51 -37.31 27.55
C ASP A 571 3.65 -38.34 27.48
N THR A 572 4.69 -38.08 28.25
CA THR A 572 5.88 -38.93 28.43
C THR A 572 5.55 -40.31 28.99
N ASN A 573 4.44 -40.45 29.71
CA ASN A 573 3.94 -41.71 30.24
C ASN A 573 3.19 -42.58 29.20
N GLY A 574 2.99 -42.08 27.98
CA GLY A 574 2.29 -42.77 26.89
C GLY A 574 0.79 -42.51 26.81
N GLU A 575 0.22 -41.75 27.75
CA GLU A 575 -1.17 -41.31 27.72
C GLU A 575 -1.36 -40.16 26.73
N VAL A 576 -2.56 -40.09 26.14
CA VAL A 576 -2.94 -39.03 25.22
C VAL A 576 -4.08 -38.24 25.84
N TYR A 577 -3.93 -36.93 25.87
CA TYR A 577 -4.90 -36.01 26.43
C TYR A 577 -5.57 -35.21 25.32
N VAL A 578 -6.88 -35.06 25.44
CA VAL A 578 -7.66 -34.08 24.69
C VAL A 578 -8.04 -32.94 25.63
N THR A 579 -7.74 -31.70 25.25
CA THR A 579 -8.02 -30.49 26.03
C THR A 579 -8.83 -29.52 25.19
N TRP A 580 -9.90 -28.93 25.73
CA TRP A 580 -10.83 -28.11 24.94
C TRP A 580 -11.54 -27.04 25.77
N SER A 581 -12.13 -26.04 25.09
CA SER A 581 -13.08 -25.10 25.70
C SER A 581 -14.46 -25.73 25.82
N GLY A 582 -14.89 -25.98 27.05
CA GLY A 582 -16.18 -26.60 27.35
C GLY A 582 -17.11 -25.64 28.09
N ILE A 583 -18.41 -25.83 27.92
CA ILE A 583 -19.43 -25.05 28.63
C ILE A 583 -19.57 -25.59 30.06
N ASN A 584 -19.32 -24.73 31.04
CA ASN A 584 -19.59 -25.00 32.46
C ASN A 584 -21.05 -24.68 32.82
N ASN A 585 -21.59 -23.56 32.34
CA ASN A 585 -23.01 -23.20 32.49
C ASN A 585 -23.61 -22.77 31.13
N PRO A 586 -24.50 -23.56 30.51
CA PRO A 586 -25.07 -23.24 29.19
C PRO A 586 -26.08 -22.09 29.23
N VAL A 587 -26.70 -21.82 30.38
CA VAL A 587 -27.68 -20.74 30.53
C VAL A 587 -26.96 -19.39 30.64
N GLU A 588 -25.98 -19.31 31.53
CA GLU A 588 -25.18 -18.11 31.75
C GLU A 588 -24.04 -17.96 30.74
N LYS A 589 -23.85 -18.94 29.85
CA LYS A 589 -22.77 -19.00 28.85
C LYS A 589 -21.38 -18.85 29.49
N ILE A 590 -21.14 -19.61 30.56
CA ILE A 590 -19.84 -19.67 31.24
C ILE A 590 -19.03 -20.86 30.69
N TYR A 591 -17.76 -20.62 30.39
CA TYR A 591 -16.85 -21.59 29.76
C TYR A 591 -15.65 -21.87 30.67
N SER A 592 -15.02 -23.02 30.49
CA SER A 592 -13.80 -23.42 31.21
C SER A 592 -12.98 -24.39 30.35
N ILE A 593 -11.72 -24.59 30.70
CA ILE A 593 -10.85 -25.56 30.03
C ILE A 593 -11.06 -26.94 30.64
N TYR A 594 -11.49 -27.87 29.79
CA TYR A 594 -11.71 -29.26 30.15
C TYR A 594 -10.63 -30.16 29.57
N GLN A 595 -10.43 -31.30 30.21
CA GLN A 595 -9.50 -32.33 29.74
C GLN A 595 -10.01 -33.74 30.05
N SER A 596 -9.67 -34.67 29.15
CA SER A 596 -9.82 -36.11 29.29
C SER A 596 -8.62 -36.85 28.71
N LYS A 597 -8.35 -38.06 29.20
CA LYS A 597 -7.50 -39.03 28.48
C LYS A 597 -8.33 -39.70 27.39
N ILE A 598 -7.69 -40.04 26.27
CA ILE A 598 -8.35 -40.69 25.12
C ILE A 598 -7.58 -41.88 24.60
N ASP A 599 -8.29 -42.78 23.92
CA ASP A 599 -7.70 -43.69 22.96
C ASP A 599 -7.58 -42.99 21.61
N ILE A 600 -6.35 -42.66 21.21
CA ILE A 600 -6.06 -41.93 19.98
C ILE A 600 -6.46 -42.69 18.71
N ALA A 601 -6.62 -44.02 18.74
CA ALA A 601 -7.03 -44.79 17.58
C ALA A 601 -8.54 -44.66 17.30
N THR A 602 -9.34 -44.46 18.35
CA THR A 602 -10.80 -44.47 18.27
C THR A 602 -11.45 -43.11 18.56
N GLY A 603 -10.72 -42.20 19.22
CA GLY A 603 -11.26 -40.94 19.73
C GLY A 603 -12.02 -41.09 21.06
N ASN A 604 -12.19 -42.31 21.56
CA ASN A 604 -12.97 -42.59 22.76
C ASN A 604 -12.32 -42.02 24.02
N THR A 605 -13.15 -41.45 24.89
CA THR A 605 -12.76 -40.96 26.20
C THR A 605 -12.47 -42.10 27.17
N LEU A 606 -11.30 -42.08 27.82
CA LEU A 606 -10.86 -43.06 28.80
C LEU A 606 -11.05 -42.62 30.26
N THR A 607 -11.24 -41.32 30.49
CA THR A 607 -11.47 -40.75 31.82
C THR A 607 -12.58 -39.72 31.80
N PRO A 608 -13.36 -39.52 32.88
CA PRO A 608 -14.34 -38.44 32.94
C PRO A 608 -13.72 -37.08 32.63
N ALA A 609 -14.47 -36.23 31.92
CA ALA A 609 -14.08 -34.84 31.64
C ALA A 609 -13.87 -34.07 32.95
N LYS A 610 -12.73 -33.40 33.08
CA LYS A 610 -12.37 -32.60 34.25
C LYS A 610 -12.11 -31.16 33.85
N ILE A 611 -12.67 -30.20 34.59
CA ILE A 611 -12.24 -28.80 34.52
C ILE A 611 -10.83 -28.72 35.08
N ILE A 612 -9.85 -28.38 34.24
CA ILE A 612 -8.47 -28.21 34.67
C ILE A 612 -8.13 -26.75 34.93
N PHE A 613 -8.82 -25.80 34.28
CA PHE A 613 -8.57 -24.36 34.47
C PHE A 613 -9.82 -23.53 34.12
N ARG A 614 -10.04 -22.43 34.86
CA ARG A 614 -11.21 -21.54 34.67
C ARG A 614 -10.89 -20.21 33.97
N GLY A 615 -9.61 -19.95 33.68
CA GLY A 615 -9.16 -18.64 33.24
C GLY A 615 -8.63 -17.78 34.39
N VAL A 616 -8.01 -16.64 34.06
CA VAL A 616 -7.59 -15.62 35.02
C VAL A 616 -8.59 -14.47 35.14
N LEU A 617 -9.48 -14.33 34.15
CA LEU A 617 -10.55 -13.34 34.19
C LEU A 617 -11.69 -13.75 35.16
N PRO A 618 -12.54 -12.81 35.60
CA PRO A 618 -13.70 -13.14 36.44
C PRO A 618 -14.61 -14.18 35.77
N ASP A 619 -14.96 -15.25 36.48
CA ASP A 619 -15.74 -16.40 35.96
C ASP A 619 -17.17 -16.01 35.55
N ASN A 620 -17.32 -15.49 34.32
CA ASN A 620 -18.57 -15.02 33.73
C ASN A 620 -18.55 -15.18 32.20
N SER A 621 -19.64 -14.77 31.54
CA SER A 621 -19.83 -14.95 30.09
C SER A 621 -18.88 -14.14 29.19
N ALA A 622 -18.17 -13.16 29.74
CA ALA A 622 -17.17 -12.36 29.02
C ALA A 622 -15.75 -12.96 29.11
N ALA A 623 -15.46 -13.81 30.11
CA ALA A 623 -14.12 -14.36 30.33
C ALA A 623 -13.65 -15.28 29.21
N ARG A 624 -14.55 -16.14 28.70
CA ARG A 624 -14.34 -16.99 27.51
C ARG A 624 -12.94 -17.67 27.44
N PRO A 625 -12.53 -18.46 28.45
CA PRO A 625 -11.32 -19.26 28.34
C PRO A 625 -11.46 -20.28 27.21
N GLU A 626 -10.60 -20.15 26.20
CA GLU A 626 -10.64 -20.92 24.96
C GLU A 626 -9.23 -21.09 24.36
N GLY A 627 -9.11 -21.67 23.16
CA GLY A 627 -7.80 -21.93 22.53
C GLY A 627 -6.76 -22.64 23.41
N PRO A 628 -7.09 -23.71 24.17
CA PRO A 628 -6.11 -24.35 25.04
C PRO A 628 -5.04 -25.11 24.25
N HIS A 629 -3.78 -24.85 24.56
CA HIS A 629 -2.65 -25.63 24.04
C HIS A 629 -1.73 -26.07 25.18
N LEU A 630 -1.39 -27.37 25.19
CA LEU A 630 -0.50 -27.95 26.19
C LEU A 630 0.90 -28.19 25.64
N TYR A 631 1.89 -27.83 26.46
CA TYR A 631 3.30 -28.04 26.16
C TYR A 631 4.02 -28.70 27.32
N LEU A 632 5.01 -29.53 27.01
CA LEU A 632 6.00 -29.98 27.98
C LEU A 632 7.36 -29.41 27.57
N ILE A 633 7.84 -28.44 28.34
CA ILE A 633 9.06 -27.69 28.03
C ILE A 633 9.97 -27.79 29.24
N ASN A 634 11.17 -28.34 29.05
CA ASN A 634 12.18 -28.54 30.10
C ASN A 634 11.62 -29.21 31.38
N GLY A 635 10.74 -30.20 31.21
CA GLY A 635 10.13 -30.95 32.31
C GLY A 635 8.97 -30.25 33.03
N THR A 636 8.56 -29.07 32.56
CA THR A 636 7.42 -28.32 33.10
C THR A 636 6.27 -28.32 32.10
N TYR A 637 5.04 -28.55 32.58
CA TYR A 637 3.85 -28.46 31.74
C TYR A 637 3.36 -27.02 31.68
N TYR A 638 3.00 -26.55 30.50
CA TYR A 638 2.40 -25.24 30.28
C TYR A 638 1.03 -25.40 29.64
N LEU A 639 0.07 -24.62 30.11
CA LEU A 639 -1.25 -24.43 29.51
C LEU A 639 -1.32 -23.00 29.00
N LEU A 640 -1.36 -22.84 27.68
CA LEU A 640 -1.60 -21.57 27.00
C LEU A 640 -3.08 -21.50 26.62
N ILE A 641 -3.74 -20.38 26.85
CA ILE A 641 -5.15 -20.17 26.48
C ILE A 641 -5.38 -18.77 25.93
N ALA A 642 -6.50 -18.58 25.25
CA ALA A 642 -7.10 -17.29 24.96
C ALA A 642 -8.23 -16.97 25.95
N GLU A 643 -8.43 -15.69 26.25
CA GLU A 643 -9.51 -15.19 27.11
C GLU A 643 -10.05 -13.85 26.59
N GLY A 644 -11.20 -13.41 27.12
CA GLY A 644 -11.85 -12.13 26.81
C GLY A 644 -12.72 -12.14 25.55
N GLY A 645 -12.75 -13.27 24.83
CA GLY A 645 -13.42 -13.44 23.54
C GLY A 645 -12.75 -12.66 22.41
N SER A 646 -12.88 -13.14 21.17
CA SER A 646 -12.25 -12.60 19.97
C SER A 646 -12.79 -11.21 19.54
N SER A 647 -12.55 -10.19 20.36
CA SER A 647 -13.01 -8.80 20.27
C SER A 647 -11.90 -7.85 20.80
N PRO A 648 -12.13 -6.54 21.05
CA PRO A 648 -11.10 -5.68 21.65
C PRO A 648 -10.55 -6.19 23.00
N THR A 649 -11.28 -7.05 23.71
CA THR A 649 -10.86 -7.64 24.99
C THR A 649 -10.07 -8.94 24.85
N HIS A 650 -9.83 -9.41 23.63
CA HIS A 650 -9.10 -10.65 23.36
C HIS A 650 -7.68 -10.57 23.88
N GLN A 651 -7.22 -11.62 24.56
CA GLN A 651 -5.89 -11.68 25.18
C GLN A 651 -5.41 -13.13 25.33
N VAL A 652 -4.10 -13.31 25.49
CA VAL A 652 -3.47 -14.62 25.76
C VAL A 652 -3.01 -14.69 27.20
N THR A 653 -3.28 -15.81 27.85
CA THR A 653 -2.76 -16.11 29.19
C THR A 653 -2.06 -17.46 29.21
N ILE A 654 -1.04 -17.60 30.06
CA ILE A 654 -0.31 -18.86 30.22
C ILE A 654 -0.17 -19.22 31.69
N GLN A 655 -0.20 -20.52 31.95
CA GLN A 655 -0.03 -21.12 33.27
C GLN A 655 0.92 -22.30 33.18
N ARG A 656 1.52 -22.70 34.31
CA ARG A 656 2.42 -23.87 34.37
C ARG A 656 2.08 -24.78 35.55
N GLY A 657 2.45 -26.05 35.47
CA GLY A 657 2.14 -27.01 36.51
C GLY A 657 2.98 -28.28 36.45
N PRO A 658 2.86 -29.15 37.48
CA PRO A 658 3.62 -30.38 37.59
C PRO A 658 3.05 -31.54 36.76
N SER A 659 1.86 -31.38 36.15
CA SER A 659 1.21 -32.41 35.34
C SER A 659 0.40 -31.78 34.19
N PRO A 660 0.03 -32.56 33.16
CA PRO A 660 -0.85 -32.10 32.07
C PRO A 660 -2.22 -31.58 32.54
N SER A 661 -2.63 -31.90 33.78
CA SER A 661 -3.91 -31.50 34.37
C SER A 661 -3.77 -30.48 35.51
N GLY A 662 -2.58 -29.89 35.71
CA GLY A 662 -2.27 -28.97 36.81
C GLY A 662 -1.89 -29.68 38.13
N PRO A 663 -2.08 -29.02 39.31
CA PRO A 663 -2.64 -27.68 39.47
C PRO A 663 -1.79 -26.63 38.76
N TRP A 664 -2.45 -25.56 38.29
CA TRP A 664 -1.83 -24.52 37.50
C TRP A 664 -1.45 -23.32 38.37
N GLU A 665 -0.19 -22.92 38.28
CA GLU A 665 0.31 -21.62 38.69
C GLU A 665 0.16 -20.67 37.48
N SER A 666 -0.53 -19.55 37.64
CA SER A 666 -0.66 -18.57 36.56
C SER A 666 0.61 -17.72 36.44
N ASN A 667 1.00 -17.39 35.21
CA ASN A 667 2.07 -16.42 34.99
C ASN A 667 1.70 -15.09 35.66
N PRO A 668 2.53 -14.54 36.57
CA PRO A 668 2.25 -13.27 37.24
C PRO A 668 2.20 -12.08 36.26
N ALA A 669 2.76 -12.22 35.06
CA ALA A 669 2.72 -11.22 34.00
C ALA A 669 1.50 -11.34 33.06
N ASN A 670 0.54 -12.24 33.34
CA ASN A 670 -0.66 -12.35 32.52
C ASN A 670 -1.47 -11.03 32.48
N PRO A 671 -2.09 -10.68 31.34
CA PRO A 671 -2.00 -11.38 30.05
C PRO A 671 -0.64 -11.19 29.36
N ILE A 672 -0.14 -12.26 28.72
CA ILE A 672 1.17 -12.24 28.05
C ILE A 672 1.12 -11.66 26.63
N LEU A 673 -0.08 -11.51 26.05
CA LEU A 673 -0.32 -10.76 24.81
C LEU A 673 -1.70 -10.11 24.91
N PHE A 674 -1.75 -8.77 24.86
CA PHE A 674 -3.00 -8.02 24.93
C PHE A 674 -2.86 -6.61 24.34
N ASN A 675 -3.25 -6.43 23.08
CA ASN A 675 -3.24 -5.10 22.45
C ASN A 675 -4.43 -4.23 22.90
N GLY A 676 -5.51 -4.85 23.40
CA GLY A 676 -6.73 -4.16 23.81
C GLY A 676 -6.56 -3.18 24.97
N ALA A 677 -5.42 -3.20 25.66
CA ALA A 677 -5.03 -2.15 26.60
C ALA A 677 -4.90 -0.77 25.93
N ASN A 678 -4.62 -0.72 24.63
CA ASN A 678 -4.56 0.50 23.84
C ASN A 678 -5.28 0.33 22.49
N LEU A 679 -6.53 0.78 22.41
CA LEU A 679 -7.37 0.70 21.22
C LEU A 679 -6.90 1.56 20.03
N SER A 680 -5.85 2.39 20.22
CA SER A 680 -5.25 3.17 19.12
C SER A 680 -4.19 2.40 18.32
N LEU A 681 -3.78 1.20 18.77
CA LEU A 681 -2.78 0.41 18.07
C LEU A 681 -3.32 -0.10 16.72
N PRO A 682 -2.46 -0.19 15.68
CA PRO A 682 -2.85 -0.61 14.33
C PRO A 682 -3.20 -2.09 14.23
N VAL A 683 -2.84 -2.90 15.23
CA VAL A 683 -3.25 -4.30 15.36
C VAL A 683 -4.09 -4.43 16.62
N GLN A 684 -5.26 -5.05 16.49
CA GLN A 684 -6.23 -5.25 17.57
C GLN A 684 -6.68 -6.71 17.62
N TYR A 685 -7.49 -7.05 18.63
CA TYR A 685 -8.10 -8.37 18.82
C TYR A 685 -7.05 -9.49 18.97
N THR A 686 -5.87 -9.15 19.51
CA THR A 686 -4.74 -10.08 19.57
C THR A 686 -4.99 -11.20 20.58
N GLY A 687 -4.92 -12.45 20.11
CA GLY A 687 -5.18 -13.61 20.96
C GLY A 687 -5.07 -14.92 20.20
N HIS A 688 -5.58 -16.01 20.80
CA HIS A 688 -5.60 -17.35 20.22
C HIS A 688 -4.23 -17.76 19.62
N ALA A 689 -3.23 -17.82 20.50
CA ALA A 689 -1.84 -18.03 20.12
C ALA A 689 -1.42 -19.49 20.18
N ASP A 690 -0.41 -19.87 19.40
CA ASP A 690 0.28 -21.18 19.45
C ASP A 690 1.79 -20.93 19.32
N ILE A 691 2.65 -21.73 19.96
CA ILE A 691 4.10 -21.51 19.99
C ILE A 691 4.89 -22.71 19.48
N VAL A 692 6.06 -22.45 18.90
CA VAL A 692 6.96 -23.47 18.36
C VAL A 692 8.42 -23.13 18.59
N GLU A 693 9.22 -24.15 18.92
CA GLU A 693 10.67 -24.05 18.95
C GLU A 693 11.24 -24.26 17.54
N GLY A 694 12.07 -23.35 17.06
CA GLY A 694 12.81 -23.46 15.81
C GLY A 694 14.01 -24.41 15.88
N PRO A 695 14.61 -24.81 14.74
CA PRO A 695 15.75 -25.71 14.72
C PRO A 695 17.03 -25.08 15.30
N ASP A 696 17.06 -23.76 15.48
CA ASP A 696 18.12 -23.01 16.14
C ASP A 696 17.91 -22.83 17.66
N GLY A 697 16.85 -23.44 18.22
CA GLY A 697 16.48 -23.34 19.64
C GLY A 697 15.75 -22.04 20.02
N LYS A 698 15.52 -21.12 19.05
CA LYS A 698 14.70 -19.93 19.30
C LYS A 698 13.22 -20.29 19.29
N TRP A 699 12.44 -19.61 20.11
CA TRP A 699 10.99 -19.81 20.16
C TRP A 699 10.25 -18.73 19.38
N TRP A 700 9.16 -19.13 18.78
CA TRP A 700 8.29 -18.31 17.93
C TRP A 700 6.85 -18.52 18.34
N GLY A 701 6.05 -17.47 18.25
CA GLY A 701 4.61 -17.53 18.49
C GLY A 701 3.84 -17.02 17.28
N VAL A 702 2.70 -17.64 17.02
CA VAL A 702 1.68 -17.12 16.13
C VAL A 702 0.47 -16.68 16.95
N ALA A 703 -0.28 -15.69 16.47
CA ALA A 703 -1.54 -15.27 17.07
C ALA A 703 -2.42 -14.66 15.97
N LEU A 704 -3.74 -14.63 16.20
CA LEU A 704 -4.61 -13.86 15.34
C LEU A 704 -4.61 -12.37 15.72
N GLY A 705 -5.00 -11.51 14.79
CA GLY A 705 -5.28 -10.09 15.04
C GLY A 705 -6.06 -9.44 13.89
N THR A 706 -6.60 -8.25 14.09
CA THR A 706 -7.26 -7.43 13.06
C THR A 706 -6.51 -6.11 12.84
N ARG A 707 -6.73 -5.44 11.70
CA ARG A 707 -6.09 -4.16 11.35
C ARG A 707 -7.09 -3.01 11.15
N PRO A 708 -7.69 -2.45 12.22
CA PRO A 708 -8.60 -1.32 12.07
C PRO A 708 -7.93 -0.13 11.35
N GLN A 709 -8.70 0.55 10.49
CA GLN A 709 -8.16 1.63 9.64
C GLN A 709 -8.08 3.00 10.32
N ALA A 710 -8.73 3.16 11.48
CA ALA A 710 -8.60 4.35 12.30
C ALA A 710 -8.54 3.99 13.80
N PRO A 711 -7.86 4.80 14.63
CA PRO A 711 -7.75 4.55 16.07
C PRO A 711 -9.11 4.40 16.73
N ALA A 712 -9.32 3.29 17.45
CA ALA A 712 -10.58 2.94 18.11
C ALA A 712 -11.82 2.87 17.18
N ASP A 713 -11.63 2.79 15.87
CA ASP A 713 -12.69 2.60 14.88
C ASP A 713 -12.57 1.22 14.23
N PHE A 714 -13.57 0.38 14.52
CA PHE A 714 -13.64 -1.01 14.09
C PHE A 714 -14.64 -1.20 12.93
N THR A 715 -15.11 -0.12 12.31
CA THR A 715 -16.10 -0.19 11.23
C THR A 715 -15.51 -0.59 9.87
N HIS A 716 -14.19 -0.50 9.71
CA HIS A 716 -13.46 -0.84 8.48
C HIS A 716 -12.41 -1.93 8.75
N MET A 717 -12.87 -3.17 8.95
CA MET A 717 -12.04 -4.36 9.21
C MET A 717 -12.34 -5.48 8.22
N GLN A 718 -12.51 -5.12 6.95
CA GLN A 718 -12.90 -6.03 5.86
C GLN A 718 -11.96 -7.23 5.71
N LEU A 719 -10.69 -7.17 6.10
CA LEU A 719 -9.77 -8.31 5.99
C LEU A 719 -10.04 -9.40 7.03
N GLY A 720 -10.87 -9.12 8.04
CA GLY A 720 -11.14 -10.04 9.14
C GLY A 720 -9.92 -10.22 10.04
N ARG A 721 -9.86 -11.38 10.69
CA ARG A 721 -8.77 -11.79 11.58
C ARG A 721 -7.67 -12.49 10.76
N GLU A 722 -6.45 -11.98 10.86
CA GLU A 722 -5.26 -12.39 10.10
C GLU A 722 -4.22 -13.06 11.02
N THR A 723 -3.23 -13.77 10.48
CA THR A 723 -2.19 -14.44 11.30
C THR A 723 -0.93 -13.59 11.42
N PHE A 724 -0.48 -13.37 12.64
CA PHE A 724 0.73 -12.63 13.00
C PHE A 724 1.77 -13.56 13.62
N LEU A 725 3.05 -13.26 13.40
CA LEU A 725 4.21 -13.97 13.96
C LEU A 725 5.03 -13.03 14.85
N TYR A 726 5.59 -13.55 15.93
CA TYR A 726 6.44 -12.80 16.86
C TYR A 726 7.47 -13.71 17.54
N PRO A 727 8.61 -13.16 18.04
CA PRO A 727 9.57 -13.94 18.81
C PRO A 727 9.01 -14.24 20.20
N VAL A 728 9.40 -15.39 20.76
CA VAL A 728 9.14 -15.77 22.15
C VAL A 728 10.48 -15.98 22.83
N THR A 729 10.68 -15.29 23.95
CA THR A 729 11.85 -15.49 24.83
C THR A 729 11.39 -16.10 26.16
N TRP A 730 12.32 -16.54 27.01
CA TRP A 730 12.01 -17.16 28.29
C TRP A 730 12.73 -16.43 29.41
N SER A 731 12.01 -16.11 30.49
CA SER A 731 12.57 -15.49 31.69
C SER A 731 13.45 -16.48 32.47
N GLU A 732 14.26 -15.99 33.39
CA GLU A 732 15.09 -16.83 34.27
C GLU A 732 14.24 -17.75 35.16
N GLU A 733 13.03 -17.31 35.52
CA GLU A 733 12.06 -18.10 36.28
C GLU A 733 11.32 -19.12 35.41
N GLY A 734 11.55 -19.17 34.09
CA GLY A 734 10.92 -20.12 33.17
C GLY A 734 9.53 -19.72 32.72
N TRP A 735 9.25 -18.42 32.53
CA TRP A 735 8.02 -17.95 31.88
C TRP A 735 8.29 -17.47 30.46
N PRO A 736 7.43 -17.78 29.47
CA PRO A 736 7.60 -17.22 28.14
C PRO A 736 7.19 -15.74 28.14
N ILE A 737 7.91 -14.95 27.35
CA ILE A 737 7.69 -13.53 27.13
C ILE A 737 7.41 -13.37 25.63
N PHE A 738 6.17 -13.02 25.29
CA PHE A 738 5.75 -12.87 23.90
C PHE A 738 6.16 -11.49 23.40
N ASN A 739 6.82 -11.42 22.25
CA ASN A 739 7.25 -10.18 21.62
C ASN A 739 8.00 -9.23 22.59
N ASN A 740 8.81 -9.78 23.49
CA ASN A 740 9.53 -9.04 24.54
C ASN A 740 8.62 -8.22 25.49
N GLY A 741 7.34 -8.56 25.61
CA GLY A 741 6.35 -7.85 26.41
C GLY A 741 5.72 -6.64 25.71
N GLU A 742 6.08 -6.40 24.44
CA GLU A 742 5.55 -5.30 23.64
C GLU A 742 4.30 -5.71 22.85
N PRO A 743 3.38 -4.76 22.56
CA PRO A 743 2.22 -5.03 21.71
C PRO A 743 2.62 -5.59 20.34
N LEU A 744 1.76 -6.44 19.79
CA LEU A 744 1.96 -6.97 18.45
C LEU A 744 1.66 -5.90 17.40
N MET A 745 2.51 -5.76 16.38
CA MET A 745 2.41 -4.72 15.36
C MET A 745 2.52 -5.31 13.96
N GLU A 746 2.12 -4.55 12.93
CA GLU A 746 2.35 -4.91 11.52
C GLU A 746 3.83 -5.01 11.17
N HIS A 747 4.70 -4.31 11.89
CA HIS A 747 6.13 -4.31 11.63
C HIS A 747 6.89 -4.57 12.92
N LEU A 748 7.66 -5.66 12.95
CA LEU A 748 8.51 -6.03 14.09
C LEU A 748 9.98 -5.93 13.69
N PRO A 749 10.67 -4.82 14.03
CA PRO A 749 12.07 -4.61 13.65
C PRO A 749 12.98 -5.62 14.36
N HIS A 750 14.07 -6.00 13.69
CA HIS A 750 15.11 -6.90 14.22
C HIS A 750 14.66 -8.35 14.54
N VAL A 751 13.53 -8.79 14.00
CA VAL A 751 12.98 -10.14 14.22
C VAL A 751 13.45 -11.14 13.15
N LEU A 752 13.03 -10.95 11.89
CA LEU A 752 13.39 -11.80 10.74
C LEU A 752 13.61 -10.97 9.47
N ILE A 753 14.31 -11.56 8.48
CA ILE A 753 14.50 -10.95 7.16
C ILE A 753 13.17 -10.90 6.44
N ASP A 754 12.78 -9.68 6.13
CA ASP A 754 11.46 -9.36 5.64
C ASP A 754 11.22 -9.68 4.15
N LYS A 755 10.00 -10.13 3.84
CA LYS A 755 9.41 -10.07 2.50
C LYS A 755 7.92 -9.83 2.65
N SER A 756 7.37 -8.98 1.78
CA SER A 756 5.93 -8.76 1.75
C SER A 756 5.17 -10.08 1.54
N PRO A 757 4.16 -10.38 2.36
CA PRO A 757 3.32 -11.57 2.20
C PRO A 757 2.33 -11.42 1.03
N LEU A 758 2.14 -10.20 0.52
CA LEU A 758 1.22 -9.90 -0.57
C LEU A 758 1.78 -10.38 -1.90
N LYS A 759 0.99 -11.19 -2.61
CA LYS A 759 1.35 -11.75 -3.92
C LYS A 759 0.25 -11.45 -4.94
N PRO A 760 0.56 -10.82 -6.09
CA PRO A 760 -0.41 -10.70 -7.17
C PRO A 760 -0.77 -12.07 -7.71
N TYR A 761 -2.06 -12.27 -8.00
CA TYR A 761 -2.58 -13.44 -8.67
C TYR A 761 -3.11 -13.08 -10.05
N SER A 762 -2.78 -13.88 -11.04
CA SER A 762 -3.35 -13.78 -12.39
C SER A 762 -3.40 -15.17 -13.01
N SER A 763 -4.55 -15.53 -13.56
CA SER A 763 -4.73 -16.77 -14.31
C SER A 763 -5.55 -16.50 -15.57
N ASP A 764 -5.05 -17.00 -16.70
CA ASP A 764 -5.75 -17.06 -17.98
C ASP A 764 -6.37 -18.43 -18.26
N PHE A 765 -6.24 -19.35 -17.29
CA PHE A 765 -6.73 -20.73 -17.37
C PHE A 765 -6.23 -21.51 -18.61
N THR A 766 -5.04 -21.19 -19.14
CA THR A 766 -4.46 -21.88 -20.31
C THR A 766 -3.28 -22.82 -19.98
N ARG A 767 -2.67 -22.70 -18.80
CA ARG A 767 -1.44 -23.41 -18.42
C ARG A 767 -1.64 -24.37 -17.24
N ARG A 768 -0.89 -25.48 -17.24
CA ARG A 768 -0.92 -26.59 -16.26
C ARG A 768 -2.19 -27.46 -16.36
N PRO A 769 -2.18 -28.70 -15.85
CA PRO A 769 -3.41 -29.46 -15.71
C PRO A 769 -4.34 -28.75 -14.72
N LEU A 770 -5.39 -28.10 -15.23
CA LEU A 770 -6.39 -27.42 -14.42
C LEU A 770 -7.46 -28.41 -13.97
N ASN A 771 -7.64 -28.49 -12.65
CA ASN A 771 -8.66 -29.28 -12.01
C ASN A 771 -9.09 -28.61 -10.69
N THR A 772 -10.05 -29.22 -10.00
CA THR A 772 -10.56 -28.72 -8.72
C THR A 772 -9.46 -28.60 -7.66
N GLN A 773 -8.51 -29.54 -7.63
CA GLN A 773 -7.40 -29.52 -6.68
C GLN A 773 -6.43 -28.36 -6.93
N SER A 774 -6.10 -28.06 -8.20
CA SER A 774 -5.26 -26.90 -8.52
C SER A 774 -5.96 -25.58 -8.23
N LEU A 775 -7.29 -25.50 -8.36
CA LEU A 775 -8.06 -24.32 -7.94
C LEU A 775 -7.95 -24.05 -6.44
N TRP A 776 -8.04 -25.10 -5.63
CA TRP A 776 -7.86 -24.99 -4.18
C TRP A 776 -6.46 -24.49 -3.83
N LEU A 777 -5.42 -25.03 -4.49
CA LEU A 777 -4.03 -24.57 -4.30
C LEU A 777 -3.79 -23.14 -4.81
N ASP A 778 -4.56 -22.68 -5.78
CA ASP A 778 -4.54 -21.28 -6.20
C ASP A 778 -5.16 -20.36 -5.14
N GLY A 779 -5.86 -20.88 -4.14
CA GLY A 779 -6.51 -20.13 -3.06
C GLY A 779 -7.99 -19.82 -3.29
N TYR A 780 -8.67 -20.60 -4.14
CA TYR A 780 -10.12 -20.53 -4.28
C TYR A 780 -10.85 -21.34 -3.21
N TYR A 781 -12.06 -20.91 -2.89
CA TYR A 781 -13.01 -21.59 -2.01
C TYR A 781 -14.40 -21.58 -2.65
N SER A 782 -15.20 -22.59 -2.38
CA SER A 782 -16.66 -22.52 -2.50
C SER A 782 -17.27 -22.12 -1.16
N LEU A 783 -18.40 -21.42 -1.22
CA LEU A 783 -19.24 -21.23 -0.04
C LEU A 783 -19.94 -22.55 0.28
N ARG A 784 -19.64 -23.15 1.43
CA ARG A 784 -20.09 -24.47 1.88
C ARG A 784 -19.63 -25.62 0.97
N THR A 785 -19.91 -26.84 1.40
CA THR A 785 -19.54 -28.06 0.65
C THR A 785 -20.34 -28.15 -0.66
N PRO A 786 -19.68 -28.27 -1.82
CA PRO A 786 -20.40 -28.45 -3.08
C PRO A 786 -21.15 -29.79 -3.14
N TYR A 787 -22.40 -29.78 -3.60
CA TYR A 787 -23.16 -31.02 -3.84
C TYR A 787 -22.63 -31.82 -5.03
N LYS A 788 -22.09 -31.12 -6.03
CA LYS A 788 -21.51 -31.66 -7.25
C LYS A 788 -20.55 -30.63 -7.85
N PRO A 789 -19.65 -31.03 -8.75
CA PRO A 789 -18.85 -30.08 -9.52
C PRO A 789 -19.75 -29.13 -10.31
N PHE A 790 -19.53 -27.83 -10.18
CA PHE A 790 -20.20 -26.78 -10.95
C PHE A 790 -19.23 -25.97 -11.83
N HIS A 791 -17.94 -26.28 -11.82
CA HIS A 791 -16.92 -25.62 -12.64
C HIS A 791 -16.25 -26.59 -13.63
N SER A 792 -15.71 -26.05 -14.72
CA SER A 792 -14.98 -26.83 -15.74
C SER A 792 -13.94 -25.97 -16.47
N PHE A 793 -12.83 -26.60 -16.86
CA PHE A 793 -11.76 -26.01 -17.69
C PHE A 793 -11.64 -26.63 -19.09
N THR A 794 -12.32 -27.75 -19.33
CA THR A 794 -12.20 -28.52 -20.57
C THR A 794 -13.33 -28.21 -21.56
N ALA A 795 -14.47 -27.73 -21.06
CA ALA A 795 -15.60 -27.31 -21.90
C ALA A 795 -15.26 -26.12 -22.81
N ARG A 796 -14.36 -25.24 -22.34
CA ARG A 796 -13.74 -24.10 -23.04
C ARG A 796 -12.44 -23.82 -22.29
N HIS A 797 -11.40 -23.29 -22.93
CA HIS A 797 -10.12 -22.94 -22.26
C HIS A 797 -10.21 -21.76 -21.27
N TYR A 798 -11.36 -21.60 -20.60
CA TYR A 798 -11.76 -20.56 -19.65
C TYR A 798 -12.17 -21.26 -18.35
N LEU A 799 -12.31 -20.52 -17.25
CA LEU A 799 -13.04 -21.00 -16.08
C LEU A 799 -14.54 -20.92 -16.38
N ARG A 800 -15.18 -22.06 -16.69
CA ARG A 800 -16.63 -22.15 -16.87
C ARG A 800 -17.31 -22.44 -15.55
N LEU A 801 -18.32 -21.65 -15.17
CA LEU A 801 -19.27 -21.97 -14.09
C LEU A 801 -20.63 -22.34 -14.66
N ASN A 802 -21.18 -23.48 -14.26
CA ASN A 802 -22.55 -23.90 -14.55
C ASN A 802 -23.47 -23.40 -13.43
N ALA A 803 -24.50 -22.66 -13.80
CA ALA A 803 -25.47 -22.11 -12.86
C ALA A 803 -26.16 -23.20 -12.04
N ASN A 804 -26.47 -22.88 -10.79
CA ASN A 804 -27.50 -23.57 -10.02
C ASN A 804 -28.58 -22.55 -9.58
N ALA A 805 -29.58 -23.00 -8.82
CA ALA A 805 -30.70 -22.15 -8.44
C ALA A 805 -30.34 -21.07 -7.40
N TYR A 806 -29.17 -21.12 -6.77
CA TYR A 806 -28.84 -20.28 -5.63
C TYR A 806 -28.02 -19.06 -6.05
N ALA A 807 -28.38 -17.89 -5.51
CA ALA A 807 -27.64 -16.64 -5.64
C ALA A 807 -26.59 -16.51 -4.50
N PRO A 808 -25.64 -15.56 -4.59
CA PRO A 808 -24.65 -15.32 -3.52
C PRO A 808 -25.28 -15.15 -2.12
N GLY A 809 -26.43 -14.49 -2.03
CA GLY A 809 -27.15 -14.26 -0.76
C GLY A 809 -28.00 -15.41 -0.23
N ASP A 810 -28.06 -16.55 -0.91
CA ASP A 810 -28.83 -17.70 -0.44
C ASP A 810 -28.02 -18.57 0.54
N ARG A 811 -28.66 -19.02 1.61
CA ARG A 811 -28.07 -19.85 2.67
C ARG A 811 -27.90 -21.32 2.25
N ASP A 812 -27.24 -21.55 1.12
CA ASP A 812 -26.86 -22.86 0.60
C ASP A 812 -25.53 -22.78 -0.16
N ASN A 813 -25.25 -23.69 -1.09
CA ASN A 813 -24.06 -23.68 -1.95
C ASN A 813 -24.38 -23.06 -3.33
N PRO A 814 -24.17 -21.74 -3.55
CA PRO A 814 -24.23 -21.14 -4.89
C PRO A 814 -23.07 -21.62 -5.77
N ALA A 815 -23.26 -21.60 -7.09
CA ALA A 815 -22.19 -21.84 -8.04
C ALA A 815 -21.25 -20.62 -8.09
N MET A 816 -20.43 -20.52 -7.05
CA MET A 816 -19.58 -19.38 -6.73
C MET A 816 -18.20 -19.86 -6.28
N LEU A 817 -17.16 -19.19 -6.78
CA LEU A 817 -15.77 -19.38 -6.34
C LEU A 817 -15.24 -18.07 -5.78
N LEU A 818 -14.69 -18.12 -4.57
CA LEU A 818 -14.24 -17.00 -3.77
C LEU A 818 -12.74 -17.08 -3.52
N ARG A 819 -12.06 -15.94 -3.47
CA ARG A 819 -10.67 -15.78 -3.01
C ARG A 819 -10.66 -14.73 -1.91
N LYS A 820 -9.85 -14.97 -0.87
CA LYS A 820 -9.69 -14.00 0.24
C LYS A 820 -9.23 -12.65 -0.32
N GLN A 821 -9.80 -11.56 0.17
CA GLN A 821 -9.16 -10.25 0.04
C GLN A 821 -7.91 -10.26 0.93
N THR A 822 -6.79 -9.78 0.42
CA THR A 822 -5.49 -9.85 1.10
C THR A 822 -4.92 -8.47 1.45
N ALA A 823 -5.43 -7.41 0.81
CA ALA A 823 -5.04 -6.04 1.11
C ALA A 823 -6.25 -5.09 1.09
N TYR A 824 -6.16 -4.03 1.90
CA TYR A 824 -7.14 -2.95 1.89
C TYR A 824 -7.24 -2.27 0.52
N SER A 825 -6.08 -2.02 -0.10
CA SER A 825 -5.99 -1.51 -1.47
C SER A 825 -5.71 -2.68 -2.42
N GLU A 826 -6.68 -3.07 -3.22
CA GLU A 826 -6.61 -4.26 -4.06
C GLU A 826 -7.57 -4.15 -5.26
N THR A 827 -7.20 -4.77 -6.39
CA THR A 827 -8.09 -4.86 -7.55
C THR A 827 -8.41 -6.30 -7.88
N PHE A 828 -9.68 -6.59 -8.19
CA PHE A 828 -10.13 -7.89 -8.69
C PHE A 828 -10.81 -7.68 -10.05
N GLU A 829 -10.27 -8.28 -11.11
CA GLU A 829 -10.71 -8.07 -12.50
C GLU A 829 -10.93 -9.40 -13.20
N VAL A 830 -12.03 -9.48 -13.96
CA VAL A 830 -12.34 -10.64 -14.81
C VAL A 830 -12.80 -10.18 -16.20
N GLU A 831 -12.67 -11.06 -17.20
CA GLU A 831 -13.37 -10.94 -18.48
C GLU A 831 -14.40 -12.07 -18.59
N LEU A 832 -15.68 -11.70 -18.62
CA LEU A 832 -16.82 -12.60 -18.60
C LEU A 832 -17.51 -12.65 -19.97
N ASP A 833 -17.54 -13.84 -20.55
CA ASP A 833 -18.40 -14.19 -21.68
C ASP A 833 -19.66 -14.90 -21.14
N PHE A 834 -20.79 -14.20 -21.23
CA PHE A 834 -22.08 -14.66 -20.68
C PHE A 834 -23.24 -14.07 -21.46
N VAL A 835 -24.02 -14.93 -22.11
CA VAL A 835 -25.18 -14.55 -22.91
C VAL A 835 -26.43 -15.13 -22.25
N PRO A 836 -27.11 -14.37 -21.38
CA PRO A 836 -28.34 -14.83 -20.76
C PRO A 836 -29.46 -14.87 -21.80
N PRO A 837 -30.37 -15.86 -21.73
CA PRO A 837 -31.53 -15.91 -22.61
C PRO A 837 -32.40 -14.67 -22.36
N VAL A 838 -32.96 -14.14 -23.44
CA VAL A 838 -34.03 -13.15 -23.36
C VAL A 838 -35.24 -13.86 -22.75
N THR A 839 -35.59 -13.54 -21.50
CA THR A 839 -36.82 -14.06 -20.90
C THR A 839 -38.01 -13.45 -21.63
N ASN A 840 -38.75 -14.26 -22.39
CA ASN A 840 -40.13 -13.91 -22.73
C ASN A 840 -40.93 -13.99 -21.43
N ALA A 841 -41.41 -12.86 -20.94
CA ALA A 841 -42.39 -12.82 -19.86
C ALA A 841 -43.73 -13.34 -20.41
N ALA A 842 -43.90 -14.67 -20.46
CA ALA A 842 -45.18 -15.38 -20.48
C ALA A 842 -44.88 -16.88 -20.56
N GLY A 843 -45.30 -17.63 -19.55
CA GLY A 843 -45.57 -19.05 -19.74
C GLY A 843 -46.61 -19.19 -20.86
N ASP A 844 -46.37 -20.14 -21.76
CA ASP A 844 -47.37 -20.67 -22.67
C ASP A 844 -48.34 -21.54 -21.85
N ASP A 845 -49.09 -20.89 -20.96
CA ASP A 845 -50.20 -21.51 -20.27
C ASP A 845 -51.40 -21.36 -21.20
N GLY A 846 -51.82 -22.48 -21.81
CA GLY A 846 -53.00 -22.55 -22.67
C GLY A 846 -54.26 -21.92 -22.03
N PRO A 847 -55.33 -21.70 -22.80
CA PRO A 847 -56.46 -20.89 -22.35
C PRO A 847 -57.25 -21.66 -21.26
N GLY A 848 -56.93 -21.41 -19.98
CA GLY A 848 -57.57 -22.07 -18.86
C GLY A 848 -57.32 -21.36 -17.53
N GLU A 849 -58.32 -20.56 -17.13
CA GLU A 849 -58.62 -20.00 -15.79
C GLU A 849 -57.58 -19.10 -15.05
N PRO A 850 -57.99 -17.88 -14.63
CA PRO A 850 -57.18 -17.00 -13.81
C PRO A 850 -57.42 -17.28 -12.32
N ASN A 851 -56.87 -18.37 -11.77
CA ASN A 851 -56.89 -18.63 -10.33
C ASN A 851 -55.56 -19.22 -9.87
N GLY A 852 -54.58 -18.34 -9.69
CA GLY A 852 -53.30 -18.66 -9.08
C GLY A 852 -52.34 -17.50 -9.31
N VAL A 853 -51.96 -16.81 -8.24
CA VAL A 853 -50.91 -15.79 -8.29
C VAL A 853 -49.59 -16.53 -8.54
N GLY A 854 -49.28 -16.79 -9.81
CA GLY A 854 -47.98 -17.27 -10.25
C GLY A 854 -46.96 -16.14 -10.09
N ASN A 855 -46.04 -16.27 -9.14
CA ASN A 855 -44.96 -15.32 -8.84
C ASN A 855 -43.85 -15.33 -9.92
N GLY A 856 -44.22 -15.38 -11.21
CA GLY A 856 -43.31 -15.57 -12.34
C GLY A 856 -42.83 -14.25 -12.95
N PHE A 857 -42.05 -13.46 -12.21
CA PHE A 857 -41.20 -12.40 -12.78
C PHE A 857 -39.74 -12.68 -12.38
N GLY A 858 -39.21 -13.82 -12.85
CA GLY A 858 -37.83 -14.22 -12.57
C GLY A 858 -36.85 -13.38 -13.38
N LEU A 859 -35.85 -12.78 -12.72
CA LEU A 859 -34.59 -12.50 -13.37
C LEU A 859 -34.12 -13.82 -14.00
N GLY A 860 -33.81 -13.81 -15.30
CA GLY A 860 -33.20 -14.95 -15.95
C GLY A 860 -31.83 -15.29 -15.36
N ALA A 861 -31.09 -16.14 -16.06
CA ALA A 861 -29.71 -16.47 -15.69
C ALA A 861 -28.86 -15.21 -15.49
N GLU A 862 -27.96 -15.25 -14.51
CA GLU A 862 -27.08 -14.16 -14.14
C GLU A 862 -25.68 -14.65 -13.82
N ALA A 863 -24.65 -13.92 -14.25
CA ALA A 863 -23.28 -14.18 -13.84
C ALA A 863 -22.48 -12.89 -13.64
N GLY A 864 -21.55 -12.89 -12.70
CA GLY A 864 -20.88 -11.66 -12.30
C GLY A 864 -19.75 -11.85 -11.31
N VAL A 865 -19.40 -10.75 -10.64
CA VAL A 865 -18.45 -10.72 -9.52
C VAL A 865 -19.09 -10.16 -8.26
N THR A 866 -18.57 -10.57 -7.10
CA THR A 866 -19.10 -10.20 -5.79
C THR A 866 -18.00 -9.73 -4.83
N VAL A 867 -18.32 -8.75 -3.99
CA VAL A 867 -17.61 -8.47 -2.73
C VAL A 867 -18.42 -9.15 -1.63
N PHE A 868 -17.89 -10.24 -1.09
CA PHE A 868 -18.64 -11.17 -0.26
C PHE A 868 -18.00 -11.31 1.12
N TYR A 869 -18.76 -11.08 2.18
CA TYR A 869 -18.41 -11.51 3.53
C TYR A 869 -19.26 -12.73 3.91
N SER A 870 -20.58 -12.61 3.79
CA SER A 870 -21.53 -13.68 4.10
C SER A 870 -22.79 -13.61 3.24
N ASP A 871 -23.68 -14.59 3.41
CA ASP A 871 -24.99 -14.58 2.77
C ASP A 871 -25.85 -13.37 3.19
N GLN A 872 -25.53 -12.70 4.30
CA GLN A 872 -26.18 -11.45 4.73
C GLN A 872 -25.40 -10.18 4.38
N LEU A 873 -24.09 -10.28 4.14
CA LEU A 873 -23.19 -9.15 3.91
C LEU A 873 -22.41 -9.35 2.60
N HIS A 874 -23.01 -8.92 1.48
CA HIS A 874 -22.38 -8.98 0.16
C HIS A 874 -22.91 -7.91 -0.78
N ASN A 875 -22.16 -7.59 -1.82
CA ASN A 875 -22.57 -6.67 -2.89
C ASN A 875 -22.11 -7.25 -4.22
N ASP A 876 -22.91 -7.10 -5.27
CA ASP A 876 -22.70 -7.80 -6.53
C ASP A 876 -22.81 -6.88 -7.74
N ILE A 877 -22.03 -7.18 -8.78
CA ILE A 877 -22.25 -6.69 -10.14
C ILE A 877 -22.28 -7.88 -11.09
N GLY A 878 -23.39 -8.02 -11.82
CA GLY A 878 -23.63 -9.15 -12.70
C GLY A 878 -24.30 -8.76 -14.01
N ILE A 879 -24.24 -9.66 -14.97
CA ILE A 879 -24.85 -9.53 -16.29
C ILE A 879 -26.14 -10.35 -16.29
N VAL A 880 -27.25 -9.74 -16.70
CA VAL A 880 -28.59 -10.35 -16.76
C VAL A 880 -29.24 -10.17 -18.14
N GLY A 881 -30.20 -11.04 -18.47
CA GLY A 881 -31.05 -10.93 -19.65
C GLY A 881 -32.45 -10.42 -19.28
N GLY A 882 -33.06 -9.58 -20.13
CA GLY A 882 -34.49 -9.25 -20.04
C GLY A 882 -34.88 -7.96 -19.33
N GLY A 883 -34.06 -6.90 -19.42
CA GLY A 883 -34.44 -5.57 -18.90
C GLY A 883 -35.32 -4.75 -19.85
N VAL A 884 -36.13 -3.84 -19.29
CA VAL A 884 -36.82 -2.77 -20.05
C VAL A 884 -35.77 -1.74 -20.46
N GLY A 885 -35.47 -1.63 -21.76
CA GLY A 885 -34.45 -0.74 -22.30
C GLY A 885 -35.04 0.38 -23.16
N VAL A 886 -34.30 1.49 -23.29
CA VAL A 886 -34.56 2.51 -24.32
C VAL A 886 -33.96 2.00 -25.62
N LEU A 887 -34.82 1.67 -26.58
CA LEU A 887 -34.42 1.27 -27.93
C LEU A 887 -33.68 2.42 -28.64
N PRO A 888 -32.87 2.13 -29.67
CA PRO A 888 -32.11 3.15 -30.41
C PRO A 888 -32.93 4.33 -30.97
N ASN A 889 -34.26 4.18 -31.04
CA ASN A 889 -35.22 5.19 -31.47
C ASN A 889 -35.80 6.03 -30.31
N GLY A 890 -35.29 5.89 -29.08
CA GLY A 890 -35.77 6.60 -27.90
C GLY A 890 -37.05 6.03 -27.27
N THR A 891 -37.56 4.89 -27.74
CA THR A 891 -38.76 4.24 -27.16
C THR A 891 -38.40 3.22 -26.09
N VAL A 892 -39.15 3.20 -25.00
CA VAL A 892 -39.02 2.21 -23.92
C VAL A 892 -39.70 0.92 -24.38
N GLY A 893 -38.97 -0.18 -24.47
CA GLY A 893 -39.50 -1.47 -24.93
C GLY A 893 -38.89 -2.66 -24.19
N THR A 894 -39.63 -3.77 -24.13
CA THR A 894 -39.21 -5.07 -23.56
C THR A 894 -38.29 -5.88 -24.50
N GLY A 895 -37.62 -5.20 -25.44
CA GLY A 895 -36.88 -5.84 -26.51
C GLY A 895 -35.49 -6.30 -26.08
N GLY A 896 -35.38 -7.53 -25.56
CA GLY A 896 -34.20 -8.39 -25.73
C GLY A 896 -32.83 -7.91 -25.25
N ALA A 897 -32.74 -6.83 -24.47
CA ALA A 897 -31.46 -6.24 -24.08
C ALA A 897 -30.82 -6.96 -22.88
N ARG A 898 -29.53 -7.29 -23.04
CA ARG A 898 -28.61 -7.70 -21.97
C ARG A 898 -28.14 -6.46 -21.22
N GLY A 899 -27.99 -6.52 -19.90
CA GLY A 899 -27.54 -5.39 -19.10
C GLY A 899 -26.85 -5.82 -17.81
N LEU A 900 -26.28 -4.85 -17.12
CA LEU A 900 -25.71 -5.03 -15.79
C LEU A 900 -26.79 -4.83 -14.74
N VAL A 901 -26.80 -5.71 -13.74
CA VAL A 901 -27.46 -5.51 -12.46
C VAL A 901 -26.41 -5.22 -11.41
N VAL A 902 -26.64 -4.19 -10.60
CA VAL A 902 -25.81 -3.91 -9.44
C VAL A 902 -26.66 -4.02 -8.18
N ARG A 903 -26.18 -4.78 -7.20
CA ARG A 903 -26.83 -4.97 -5.90
C ARG A 903 -25.96 -4.44 -4.78
N LYS A 904 -26.56 -3.55 -3.98
CA LYS A 904 -26.02 -3.14 -2.69
C LYS A 904 -26.88 -3.72 -1.58
N THR A 905 -26.31 -4.61 -0.76
CA THR A 905 -27.01 -5.11 0.43
C THR A 905 -26.99 -4.02 1.49
N VAL A 906 -28.15 -3.75 2.08
CA VAL A 906 -28.30 -2.83 3.20
C VAL A 906 -28.63 -3.65 4.43
N LEU A 907 -27.92 -3.42 5.53
CA LEU A 907 -28.15 -4.08 6.81
C LEU A 907 -29.63 -3.94 7.24
N GLY A 908 -30.34 -5.07 7.23
CA GLY A 908 -31.66 -5.18 7.83
C GLY A 908 -31.56 -5.22 9.36
N LYS A 909 -32.62 -4.82 10.05
CA LYS A 909 -32.71 -5.02 11.51
C LYS A 909 -33.08 -6.48 11.77
N GLN A 910 -32.20 -7.26 12.40
CA GLN A 910 -32.52 -8.63 12.85
C GLN A 910 -33.69 -8.56 13.85
N VAL A 911 -34.78 -9.30 13.59
CA VAL A 911 -35.97 -9.32 14.47
C VAL A 911 -36.22 -10.74 14.97
N GLY A 912 -35.49 -11.14 16.01
CA GLY A 912 -35.71 -12.40 16.75
C GLY A 912 -34.52 -13.36 16.73
N GLU A 913 -34.45 -14.26 17.71
CA GLU A 913 -33.25 -15.07 17.97
C GLU A 913 -33.01 -16.18 16.96
N PHE A 914 -34.02 -16.89 16.46
CA PHE A 914 -33.81 -17.97 15.48
C PHE A 914 -35.08 -18.19 14.67
N GLY A 915 -35.01 -18.00 13.36
CA GLY A 915 -36.13 -18.35 12.49
C GLY A 915 -35.91 -17.91 11.06
N LEU A 916 -35.92 -18.89 10.16
CA LEU A 916 -36.32 -18.73 8.77
C LEU A 916 -37.78 -18.24 8.75
N VAL A 917 -38.02 -16.99 9.14
CA VAL A 917 -39.31 -16.32 8.93
C VAL A 917 -39.14 -15.49 7.66
N TYR A 918 -40.14 -15.44 6.80
CA TYR A 918 -40.12 -14.64 5.55
C TYR A 918 -39.76 -13.16 5.77
N THR A 919 -39.88 -12.65 7.02
CA THR A 919 -39.53 -11.28 7.43
C THR A 919 -38.17 -11.16 8.12
N ASN A 920 -37.46 -12.27 8.36
CA ASN A 920 -36.24 -12.36 9.16
C ASN A 920 -35.03 -12.87 8.34
N ALA A 921 -35.22 -13.05 7.04
CA ALA A 921 -34.11 -13.02 6.11
C ALA A 921 -33.66 -11.56 6.00
N THR A 922 -32.35 -11.31 5.93
CA THR A 922 -31.85 -10.27 5.03
C THR A 922 -32.69 -10.42 3.77
N ILE A 923 -33.55 -9.44 3.46
CA ILE A 923 -34.34 -9.51 2.25
C ILE A 923 -33.31 -9.55 1.14
N THR A 924 -33.02 -10.76 0.65
CA THR A 924 -32.32 -10.99 -0.59
C THR A 924 -33.07 -10.11 -1.57
N THR A 925 -32.36 -9.17 -2.18
CA THR A 925 -32.96 -8.27 -3.16
C THR A 925 -33.21 -9.10 -4.43
N VAL A 926 -34.22 -9.96 -4.38
CA VAL A 926 -34.98 -10.44 -5.52
C VAL A 926 -36.40 -9.91 -5.35
N HIS A 927 -36.52 -8.60 -5.16
CA HIS A 927 -37.75 -7.87 -5.48
C HIS A 927 -37.35 -6.72 -6.40
N LEU A 928 -37.36 -7.00 -7.70
CA LEU A 928 -37.34 -5.95 -8.71
C LEU A 928 -38.65 -5.18 -8.62
N LEU A 929 -38.52 -3.89 -8.32
CA LEU A 929 -39.55 -2.90 -8.57
C LEU A 929 -39.83 -2.87 -10.08
N ILE A 930 -40.99 -3.40 -10.46
CA ILE A 930 -41.71 -2.95 -11.65
C ILE A 930 -42.00 -1.47 -11.45
N TYR A 931 -41.20 -0.61 -12.10
CA TYR A 931 -41.51 0.83 -12.19
C TYR A 931 -42.64 1.05 -13.22
N SER A 932 -43.84 0.55 -12.90
CA SER A 932 -45.12 1.00 -13.50
C SER A 932 -46.39 0.44 -12.84
N TYR A 933 -46.35 -0.60 -11.99
CA TYR A 933 -47.58 -1.25 -11.50
C TYR A 933 -47.88 -1.17 -9.98
N LEU A 934 -46.93 -0.73 -9.13
CA LEU A 934 -47.11 -0.66 -7.67
C LEU A 934 -47.38 0.75 -7.11
N LYS A 935 -48.08 1.61 -7.88
CA LYS A 935 -48.54 2.91 -7.36
C LYS A 935 -49.71 2.80 -6.36
N THR A 936 -50.18 1.58 -6.06
CA THR A 936 -51.42 1.36 -5.30
C THR A 936 -51.22 0.81 -3.88
N PHE A 937 -50.02 0.38 -3.49
CA PHE A 937 -49.74 -0.08 -2.11
C PHE A 937 -48.53 0.64 -1.51
N GLN A 938 -48.79 1.59 -0.61
CA GLN A 938 -47.80 2.31 0.20
C GLN A 938 -47.22 1.40 1.31
N LEU A 939 -46.40 0.40 0.97
CA LEU A 939 -45.68 -0.39 1.97
C LEU A 939 -44.19 -0.57 1.61
N MET A 940 -43.36 0.14 2.39
CA MET A 940 -41.92 -0.07 2.69
C MET A 940 -40.84 0.38 1.68
N ASN A 941 -39.89 1.17 2.20
CA ASN A 941 -38.68 1.69 1.56
C ASN A 941 -37.61 0.58 1.42
N TYR A 942 -37.46 -0.02 0.24
CA TYR A 942 -36.42 -1.03 -0.04
C TYR A 942 -35.31 -0.49 -0.97
N PRO A 943 -34.06 -0.97 -0.86
CA PRO A 943 -32.95 -0.55 -1.72
C PRO A 943 -33.20 -0.93 -3.19
N LYS A 944 -32.82 -0.02 -4.09
CA LYS A 944 -33.06 -0.13 -5.54
C LYS A 944 -31.94 -0.94 -6.19
N ALA A 945 -32.25 -2.02 -6.91
CA ALA A 945 -31.32 -2.58 -7.90
C ALA A 945 -31.21 -1.60 -9.09
N GLU A 946 -30.00 -1.28 -9.52
CA GLU A 946 -29.75 -0.41 -10.68
C GLU A 946 -29.44 -1.26 -11.92
N PHE A 947 -30.13 -0.97 -13.02
CA PHE A 947 -29.95 -1.65 -14.31
C PHE A 947 -29.21 -0.73 -15.29
N HIS A 948 -28.10 -1.20 -15.85
CA HIS A 948 -27.33 -0.46 -16.85
C HIS A 948 -27.31 -1.25 -18.18
N PRO A 949 -27.91 -0.74 -19.26
CA PRO A 949 -27.92 -1.45 -20.55
C PRO A 949 -26.51 -1.58 -21.12
N LEU A 950 -26.18 -2.75 -21.67
CA LEU A 950 -24.93 -2.99 -22.41
C LEU A 950 -25.12 -2.68 -23.90
N ARG A 951 -24.09 -2.16 -24.57
CA ARG A 951 -24.13 -1.88 -26.03
C ARG A 951 -24.04 -3.16 -26.85
N THR A 952 -23.33 -4.16 -26.34
CA THR A 952 -23.12 -5.45 -27.00
C THR A 952 -24.16 -6.49 -26.55
N SER A 953 -24.80 -7.15 -27.53
CA SER A 953 -25.79 -8.21 -27.24
C SER A 953 -25.14 -9.52 -26.80
N ASN A 954 -23.89 -9.77 -27.21
CA ASN A 954 -23.16 -11.02 -26.96
C ASN A 954 -21.64 -10.85 -26.74
N GLY A 955 -21.12 -9.62 -26.68
CA GLY A 955 -19.68 -9.38 -26.50
C GLY A 955 -19.21 -9.71 -25.07
N PRO A 956 -17.94 -10.06 -24.87
CA PRO A 956 -17.38 -10.22 -23.52
C PRO A 956 -17.41 -8.88 -22.76
N VAL A 957 -17.55 -8.96 -21.44
CA VAL A 957 -17.55 -7.79 -20.56
C VAL A 957 -16.49 -7.96 -19.50
N ARG A 958 -15.63 -6.96 -19.34
CA ARG A 958 -14.69 -6.90 -18.22
C ARG A 958 -15.41 -6.33 -17.02
N LEU A 959 -15.33 -7.00 -15.88
CA LEU A 959 -15.84 -6.52 -14.59
C LEU A 959 -14.66 -6.31 -13.65
N LYS A 960 -14.70 -5.23 -12.87
CA LYS A 960 -13.65 -4.87 -11.93
C LYS A 960 -14.22 -4.42 -10.59
N ILE A 961 -13.60 -4.93 -9.53
CA ILE A 961 -13.70 -4.45 -8.17
C ILE A 961 -12.42 -3.68 -7.86
N THR A 962 -12.54 -2.44 -7.40
CA THR A 962 -11.44 -1.69 -6.80
C THR A 962 -11.74 -1.52 -5.32
N ALA A 963 -10.93 -2.11 -4.46
CA ALA A 963 -10.99 -1.97 -3.02
C ALA A 963 -9.97 -0.94 -2.53
N ASN A 964 -10.38 -0.11 -1.59
CA ASN A 964 -9.55 0.77 -0.77
C ASN A 964 -9.88 0.53 0.72
N SER A 965 -9.15 1.18 1.62
CA SER A 965 -9.33 1.02 3.08
C SER A 965 -10.74 1.28 3.58
N THR A 966 -11.49 2.18 2.93
CA THR A 966 -12.82 2.59 3.39
C THR A 966 -13.93 2.31 2.37
N SER A 967 -13.63 1.84 1.16
CA SER A 967 -14.64 1.70 0.12
C SER A 967 -14.31 0.66 -0.94
N TYR A 968 -15.36 0.22 -1.64
CA TYR A 968 -15.29 -0.59 -2.84
C TYR A 968 -15.94 0.14 -4.00
N GLN A 969 -15.44 -0.12 -5.21
CA GLN A 969 -16.01 0.35 -6.45
C GLN A 969 -16.24 -0.81 -7.41
N PHE A 970 -17.44 -0.88 -7.97
CA PHE A 970 -17.75 -1.73 -9.12
C PHE A 970 -17.63 -0.92 -10.40
N ALA A 971 -16.93 -1.51 -11.37
CA ALA A 971 -16.76 -0.93 -12.69
C ALA A 971 -16.84 -2.01 -13.77
N TYR A 972 -17.18 -1.60 -14.99
CA TYR A 972 -17.22 -2.47 -16.15
C TYR A 972 -16.61 -1.83 -17.40
N ALA A 973 -16.24 -2.65 -18.37
CA ALA A 973 -15.85 -2.20 -19.70
C ALA A 973 -16.32 -3.23 -20.74
N GLU A 974 -16.93 -2.77 -21.83
CA GLU A 974 -17.29 -3.64 -22.95
C GLU A 974 -16.11 -3.79 -23.92
N GLU A 975 -16.25 -4.72 -24.86
CA GLU A 975 -15.31 -4.86 -25.98
C GLU A 975 -15.17 -3.52 -26.74
N GLY A 976 -13.93 -3.09 -26.96
CA GLY A 976 -13.60 -1.83 -27.62
C GLY A 976 -13.44 -0.62 -26.69
N ASP A 977 -13.79 -0.73 -25.39
CA ASP A 977 -13.56 0.36 -24.44
C ASP A 977 -12.10 0.51 -24.02
N SER A 978 -11.61 1.75 -24.01
CA SER A 978 -10.25 2.11 -23.59
C SER A 978 -10.06 2.11 -22.07
N GLY A 979 -11.14 2.07 -21.27
CA GLY A 979 -11.11 2.13 -19.81
C GLY A 979 -12.39 1.59 -19.15
N PHE A 980 -12.39 1.52 -17.82
CA PHE A 980 -13.53 1.08 -17.03
C PHE A 980 -14.47 2.25 -16.67
N THR A 981 -15.77 1.98 -16.64
CA THR A 981 -16.81 2.88 -16.14
C THR A 981 -17.27 2.41 -14.76
N THR A 982 -17.08 3.24 -13.73
CA THR A 982 -17.59 2.97 -12.38
C THR A 982 -19.10 3.12 -12.33
N VAL A 983 -19.79 2.12 -11.78
CA VAL A 983 -21.26 2.09 -11.67
C VAL A 983 -21.77 2.16 -10.24
N LEU A 984 -20.99 1.69 -9.26
CA LEU A 984 -21.34 1.81 -7.85
C LEU A 984 -20.08 1.99 -7.02
N THR A 985 -20.13 2.94 -6.09
CA THR A 985 -19.19 3.04 -4.97
C THR A 985 -19.96 2.82 -3.68
N PHE A 986 -19.45 1.96 -2.81
CA PHE A 986 -20.04 1.72 -1.50
C PHE A 986 -18.96 1.63 -0.43
N ASP A 987 -19.37 1.95 0.79
CA ASP A 987 -18.50 1.93 1.94
C ASP A 987 -18.17 0.48 2.34
N SER A 988 -16.94 0.26 2.80
CA SER A 988 -16.46 -1.04 3.28
C SER A 988 -17.11 -1.51 4.59
N ASP A 989 -17.77 -0.61 5.33
CA ASP A 989 -18.58 -0.93 6.50
C ASP A 989 -19.64 -2.02 6.22
N ALA A 990 -20.16 -2.04 4.99
CA ALA A 990 -21.19 -2.96 4.50
C ALA A 990 -20.77 -4.43 4.54
N VAL A 991 -19.47 -4.71 4.66
CA VAL A 991 -18.87 -6.06 4.77
C VAL A 991 -17.88 -6.16 5.93
N SER A 992 -17.88 -5.18 6.83
CA SER A 992 -16.94 -5.07 7.95
C SER A 992 -17.62 -5.02 9.32
N VAL A 993 -18.92 -4.72 9.35
CA VAL A 993 -19.71 -4.61 10.59
C VAL A 993 -20.70 -5.77 10.68
N PRO A 994 -20.61 -6.63 11.71
CA PRO A 994 -21.58 -7.70 11.89
C PRO A 994 -22.98 -7.13 12.19
N PRO A 995 -24.06 -7.82 11.78
CA PRO A 995 -25.40 -7.54 12.27
C PRO A 995 -25.46 -7.57 13.81
N VAL A 996 -26.39 -6.82 14.39
CA VAL A 996 -26.55 -6.75 15.86
C VAL A 996 -26.86 -8.14 16.41
N GLY A 997 -25.93 -8.70 17.20
CA GLY A 997 -26.05 -10.02 17.81
C GLY A 997 -25.44 -11.16 16.99
N ALA A 998 -24.86 -10.87 15.83
CA ALA A 998 -24.08 -11.82 15.03
C ALA A 998 -22.61 -11.90 15.51
N PHE A 999 -21.92 -12.95 15.07
CA PHE A 999 -20.47 -13.09 15.22
C PHE A 999 -19.77 -12.38 14.06
N PHE A 1000 -18.44 -12.32 14.13
CA PHE A 1000 -17.62 -11.72 13.07
C PHE A 1000 -16.26 -12.42 13.05
N PHE A 1001 -16.22 -13.63 12.49
CA PHE A 1001 -15.09 -14.53 12.58
C PHE A 1001 -14.29 -14.63 11.28
N GLN A 1002 -14.92 -14.39 10.15
CA GLN A 1002 -14.32 -14.41 8.81
C GLN A 1002 -13.83 -13.02 8.35
N GLY A 1003 -13.69 -12.84 7.04
CA GLY A 1003 -13.34 -11.59 6.37
C GLY A 1003 -13.85 -11.58 4.93
N THR A 1004 -13.68 -10.46 4.25
CA THR A 1004 -14.15 -10.22 2.89
C THR A 1004 -13.36 -11.08 1.88
N ALA A 1005 -14.09 -11.55 0.88
CA ALA A 1005 -13.60 -12.27 -0.28
C ALA A 1005 -14.12 -11.63 -1.57
N PHE A 1006 -13.38 -11.81 -2.65
CA PHE A 1006 -13.83 -11.49 -4.00
C PHE A 1006 -14.17 -12.77 -4.74
N GLY A 1007 -15.26 -12.76 -5.51
CA GLY A 1007 -15.73 -13.96 -6.17
C GLY A 1007 -16.22 -13.76 -7.57
N VAL A 1008 -16.33 -14.89 -8.26
CA VAL A 1008 -17.09 -15.07 -9.50
C VAL A 1008 -18.27 -15.98 -9.22
N TYR A 1009 -19.44 -15.68 -9.78
CA TYR A 1009 -20.64 -16.49 -9.59
C TYR A 1009 -21.45 -16.67 -10.89
N ASN A 1010 -22.27 -17.71 -10.92
CA ASN A 1010 -23.32 -17.91 -11.91
C ASN A 1010 -24.57 -18.48 -11.23
N THR A 1011 -25.73 -17.89 -11.47
CA THR A 1011 -27.00 -18.28 -10.84
C THR A 1011 -28.15 -18.29 -11.83
N GLY A 1012 -29.08 -19.21 -11.62
CA GLY A 1012 -30.38 -19.25 -12.27
C GLY A 1012 -31.47 -18.51 -11.48
N ASN A 1013 -31.12 -17.82 -10.39
CA ASN A 1013 -32.03 -16.99 -9.59
C ASN A 1013 -33.33 -17.72 -9.20
N GLY A 1014 -33.19 -18.84 -8.48
CA GLY A 1014 -34.29 -19.69 -8.03
C GLY A 1014 -34.76 -20.73 -9.03
N GLN A 1015 -34.19 -20.76 -10.25
CA GLN A 1015 -34.55 -21.71 -11.31
C GLN A 1015 -33.34 -22.53 -11.79
N PRO A 1016 -33.56 -23.74 -12.32
CA PRO A 1016 -32.55 -24.43 -13.10
C PRO A 1016 -32.14 -23.58 -14.31
N SER A 1017 -30.84 -23.39 -14.51
CA SER A 1017 -30.32 -22.66 -15.67
C SER A 1017 -29.30 -23.51 -16.42
N MET A 1018 -29.42 -23.51 -17.76
CA MET A 1018 -28.49 -24.18 -18.66
C MET A 1018 -27.39 -23.25 -19.18
N VAL A 1019 -27.36 -22.00 -18.73
CA VAL A 1019 -26.50 -20.95 -19.27
C VAL A 1019 -25.18 -20.95 -18.52
N PRO A 1020 -24.06 -21.35 -19.15
CA PRO A 1020 -22.76 -21.28 -18.52
C PRO A 1020 -22.23 -19.85 -18.51
N ALA A 1021 -21.39 -19.55 -17.51
CA ALA A 1021 -20.62 -18.32 -17.41
C ALA A 1021 -19.15 -18.63 -17.65
N ASP A 1022 -18.55 -18.02 -18.66
CA ASP A 1022 -17.20 -18.32 -19.11
C ASP A 1022 -16.26 -17.16 -18.74
N PHE A 1023 -15.43 -17.36 -17.71
CA PHE A 1023 -14.44 -16.39 -17.26
C PHE A 1023 -13.09 -16.67 -17.92
N LYS A 1024 -12.69 -15.80 -18.85
CA LYS A 1024 -11.45 -15.98 -19.62
C LYS A 1024 -10.19 -15.80 -18.77
N TYR A 1025 -10.22 -14.83 -17.86
CA TYR A 1025 -9.14 -14.61 -16.91
C TYR A 1025 -9.69 -14.09 -15.60
N VAL A 1026 -8.89 -14.26 -14.54
CA VAL A 1026 -9.05 -13.59 -13.25
C VAL A 1026 -7.72 -12.96 -12.87
N LYS A 1027 -7.74 -11.70 -12.46
CA LYS A 1027 -6.61 -10.99 -11.84
C LYS A 1027 -7.03 -10.49 -10.48
N GLN A 1028 -6.17 -10.70 -9.49
CA GLN A 1028 -6.32 -10.17 -8.15
C GLN A 1028 -4.98 -9.56 -7.74
N ILE A 1029 -4.89 -8.23 -7.79
CA ILE A 1029 -3.64 -7.49 -7.64
C ILE A 1029 -3.74 -6.61 -6.41
N PRO A 1030 -3.14 -7.01 -5.26
CA PRO A 1030 -3.02 -6.13 -4.11
C PRO A 1030 -2.02 -5.02 -4.40
N VAL A 1031 -2.28 -3.83 -3.89
CA VAL A 1031 -1.29 -2.76 -3.86
C VAL A 1031 -0.26 -3.14 -2.81
N VAL A 1032 0.91 -3.61 -3.27
CA VAL A 1032 2.01 -3.99 -2.39
C VAL A 1032 2.59 -2.70 -1.80
N ARG A 1033 2.21 -2.38 -0.57
CA ARG A 1033 2.96 -1.40 0.24
C ARG A 1033 4.39 -1.94 0.40
N ALA A 1034 5.41 -1.22 -0.08
CA ALA A 1034 6.77 -1.44 0.42
C ALA A 1034 6.80 -1.00 1.90
N MET A 1035 7.52 -1.76 2.75
CA MET A 1035 7.32 -1.78 4.21
C MET A 1035 7.53 -0.45 4.90
N VAL A 1036 6.67 -0.17 5.87
CA VAL A 1036 6.89 0.89 6.87
C VAL A 1036 7.87 0.32 7.88
N THR A 1037 9.06 0.88 8.03
CA THR A 1037 9.85 0.54 9.24
C THR A 1037 9.34 1.46 10.36
N PRO A 1038 8.96 0.94 11.55
CA PRO A 1038 8.58 1.79 12.66
C PRO A 1038 9.79 2.60 13.15
N LEU A 1039 9.52 3.88 13.41
CA LEU A 1039 10.33 4.98 13.99
C LEU A 1039 11.65 4.64 14.70
#